data_AF-A0A938UZ71-F1
#
_entry.id   AF-A0A938UZ71-F1
#
_cell.length_a   1.000
_cell.length_b   1.000
_cell.length_c   1.000
_cell.angle_alpha   90.00
_cell.angle_beta   90.00
_cell.angle_gamma   90.00
#
_symmetry.space_group_name_H-M   'P 1'
#
loop_
_entity.id
_entity.type
_entity.pdbx_description
1 polymer ?
#
loop_
_entity_poly.entity_id
_entity_poly.type
_entity_poly.pdbx_seq_one_letter_code
_entity_poly.pdbx_strand_id
1 'polypeptide(L)'
;MGHLLDERQVGDEGWGPGARGDGMRRRRLGAIVVAALVLGCGGSGAGTGDTRTGPASDIRTSLEVDGERSDEVPRSDVSTDEPPGGDLGPADGATADCQTCDVPADTAFEIPPAPDADGDGVVDGLDNCPSIFNLEQADLDGDDIGDACDQDDDGDGVADLSDAFPQDPTEWSDSDGDGIGDNSDEETCDGIDNDGDGIADNGFDLHEFYPDADGDGQYGLVPDELQPSCASLLAAGTTQDGVYTADPDGPGGFAEIPVRCDMTRDGGGWTLVFHHDVADGYWAGNQDSLERSIDNPSALRYSILSHLEAFRSSDGSLEMRIEWPGTACPGRNIWRQTSNPALGPIAGYQPLDIEYTDFSWGGLELNSFNAASFIDGSVGIAYWFYAVGSTVSWSSPPAIPACSMTPAERVSLWVRPDDPVAGASPAPVMACGPYGALSDVPGDCAPQDPYVFSGAPELCDAKDNDCDGTVDEECPLGSITVTSGPKPLQFYPRTPATGTCTFVVEGETQGAATEAGIRLLQDGKPFGTTLAGAGPLFSIPVTMDVGLHKYEVVVEWDNGTGWWKPVATFKNVVCGDVFLIDGQSNAVASDYHGELLGDKESSTFVRSFGSSVNGPSVAGDTGFHIAVADSPYVPGAVGQWGLHLARTIMEAESTPILLINGAVGGTTVQQHQRNDANPEDLNTIYGRLLWRVNKAGVAGSVRGIFWHQGESDGAMPYKDYLDLWTAMYDDWLTDYPNVEGIYPFQVRAGCGNPTWNRNVHRDLPNLLPKVKGHMSTTGVSGHDGCHFYHSAYAEWGERMARLARRDLYGADVPGNIEAPDPVKASWLGAGTLSIEYGETGKNLVLQPGAEVFFTLSNGAAVQSAQVVGTTVVLTTSNSAATWVSFVDVQGDIAWLVNDLGIGSFAYYQLPIGQ
;
A
#
# COMPACT_ATOMS: atom_id res chain seq x y z
N MET A 1 -60.40 5.39 36.39
CA MET A 1 -60.13 5.31 37.84
C MET A 1 -58.67 5.72 37.97
N GLY A 2 -58.28 6.88 38.48
CA GLY A 2 -58.54 7.47 39.79
C GLY A 2 -57.18 7.49 40.53
N HIS A 3 -56.34 8.52 40.38
CA HIS A 3 -56.32 9.83 41.06
C HIS A 3 -55.24 9.88 42.18
N LEU A 4 -54.50 11.00 42.28
CA LEU A 4 -53.66 11.47 43.41
C LEU A 4 -52.28 10.79 43.57
N LEU A 5 -51.13 11.45 43.82
CA LEU A 5 -50.65 12.86 43.96
C LEU A 5 -49.17 12.90 43.43
N ASP A 6 -48.59 13.98 42.87
CA ASP A 6 -48.12 15.26 43.47
C ASP A 6 -47.03 15.05 44.56
N GLU A 7 -45.88 15.75 44.65
CA GLU A 7 -45.42 17.05 44.11
C GLU A 7 -43.91 17.10 43.70
N ARG A 8 -43.51 18.28 43.19
CA ARG A 8 -42.19 18.85 42.80
C ARG A 8 -41.20 18.93 44.01
N GLN A 9 -39.91 19.33 43.95
CA GLN A 9 -39.11 20.29 43.15
C GLN A 9 -37.63 19.77 43.07
N VAL A 10 -36.81 19.98 42.03
CA VAL A 10 -36.11 21.23 41.58
C VAL A 10 -35.32 21.95 42.69
N GLY A 11 -34.00 22.06 42.52
CA GLY A 11 -33.07 22.80 43.39
C GLY A 11 -31.62 22.75 42.90
N ASP A 12 -31.18 23.85 42.28
CA ASP A 12 -29.88 24.06 41.61
C ASP A 12 -28.65 24.20 42.55
N GLU A 13 -27.47 24.28 41.91
CA GLU A 13 -26.17 24.78 42.41
C GLU A 13 -25.46 23.94 43.51
N GLY A 14 -24.13 23.83 43.55
CA GLY A 14 -23.07 24.38 42.70
C GLY A 14 -21.73 24.46 43.45
N TRP A 15 -20.62 24.46 42.71
CA TRP A 15 -19.23 24.78 43.14
C TRP A 15 -18.45 23.73 43.98
N GLY A 16 -17.17 23.54 43.63
CA GLY A 16 -16.15 22.81 44.39
C GLY A 16 -15.48 23.67 45.49
N PRO A 17 -14.18 23.54 45.84
CA PRO A 17 -13.11 22.73 45.21
C PRO A 17 -12.23 21.94 46.24
N GLY A 18 -11.08 21.40 45.80
CA GLY A 18 -9.84 21.49 46.61
C GLY A 18 -9.15 20.21 47.12
N ALA A 19 -8.18 19.73 46.34
CA ALA A 19 -6.78 19.43 46.72
C ALA A 19 -6.41 18.48 47.91
N ARG A 20 -5.63 17.44 47.53
CA ARG A 20 -4.37 16.93 48.14
C ARG A 20 -4.33 16.41 49.59
N GLY A 21 -3.83 15.16 49.75
CA GLY A 21 -2.67 14.89 50.61
C GLY A 21 -2.77 13.73 51.62
N ASP A 22 -1.76 12.83 51.57
CA ASP A 22 -1.32 11.85 52.58
C ASP A 22 -2.31 10.76 53.10
N GLY A 23 -1.92 9.54 53.46
CA GLY A 23 -0.60 8.88 53.40
C GLY A 23 -0.23 8.11 54.69
N MET A 24 -0.06 6.78 54.63
CA MET A 24 0.79 5.90 55.50
C MET A 24 0.51 4.41 55.20
N ARG A 25 1.44 3.59 54.65
CA ARG A 25 2.74 3.02 55.16
C ARG A 25 2.63 1.71 55.97
N ARG A 26 3.29 0.63 55.49
CA ARG A 26 4.33 -0.21 56.18
C ARG A 26 4.82 -1.37 55.27
N ARG A 27 6.11 -1.43 54.88
CA ARG A 27 7.24 -2.29 55.41
C ARG A 27 7.17 -3.78 54.97
N ARG A 28 8.23 -4.51 54.55
CA ARG A 28 9.73 -4.46 54.66
C ARG A 28 10.39 -5.30 53.52
N LEU A 29 11.51 -4.91 52.87
CA LEU A 29 12.91 -5.44 53.02
C LEU A 29 13.05 -6.99 53.06
N GLY A 30 13.91 -7.74 52.33
CA GLY A 30 15.03 -7.54 51.36
C GLY A 30 15.88 -8.86 51.24
N ALA A 31 16.97 -9.06 50.47
CA ALA A 31 17.67 -8.28 49.42
C ALA A 31 18.91 -9.04 48.76
N ILE A 32 18.97 -9.19 47.42
CA ILE A 32 20.16 -9.23 46.48
C ILE A 32 21.15 -10.47 46.44
N VAL A 33 21.58 -10.83 45.20
CA VAL A 33 22.92 -11.30 44.69
C VAL A 33 23.00 -12.65 43.93
N VAL A 34 23.13 -12.52 42.59
CA VAL A 34 23.93 -13.24 41.55
C VAL A 34 24.85 -14.43 41.94
N ALA A 35 24.80 -15.53 41.16
CA ALA A 35 25.95 -16.17 40.45
C ALA A 35 25.56 -17.49 39.72
N ALA A 36 26.24 -17.80 38.61
CA ALA A 36 26.05 -19.01 37.79
C ALA A 36 27.17 -20.06 37.96
N LEU A 37 26.89 -21.31 37.57
CA LEU A 37 27.74 -22.37 36.95
C LEU A 37 26.96 -23.72 37.07
N VAL A 38 26.58 -24.46 36.02
CA VAL A 38 27.37 -25.26 35.04
C VAL A 38 27.69 -26.71 35.49
N LEU A 39 27.46 -27.67 34.57
CA LEU A 39 27.84 -29.10 34.52
C LEU A 39 27.16 -30.13 35.45
N GLY A 40 26.71 -31.25 34.85
CA GLY A 40 26.20 -32.44 35.57
C GLY A 40 25.60 -33.53 34.68
N CYS A 41 26.42 -34.21 33.87
CA CYS A 41 25.99 -35.29 32.96
C CYS A 41 25.82 -36.66 33.68
N GLY A 42 24.90 -37.51 33.19
CA GLY A 42 25.08 -38.97 33.22
C GLY A 42 24.00 -39.86 33.86
N GLY A 43 23.48 -40.82 33.08
CA GLY A 43 23.62 -42.24 33.46
C GLY A 43 22.39 -43.10 33.81
N SER A 44 21.87 -43.81 32.80
CA SER A 44 21.58 -45.27 32.80
C SER A 44 20.58 -45.92 33.79
N GLY A 45 19.65 -46.73 33.24
CA GLY A 45 19.55 -48.16 33.61
C GLY A 45 18.17 -48.75 34.00
N ALA A 46 17.70 -49.72 33.18
CA ALA A 46 16.79 -50.88 33.41
C ALA A 46 16.03 -51.07 34.75
N GLY A 47 14.84 -51.70 34.82
CA GLY A 47 14.04 -52.45 33.84
C GLY A 47 13.55 -53.81 34.39
N THR A 48 12.24 -54.13 34.25
CA THR A 48 11.56 -55.45 34.43
C THR A 48 10.09 -55.31 33.94
N GLY A 49 9.35 -56.29 33.41
CA GLY A 49 9.70 -57.64 32.91
C GLY A 49 8.46 -58.53 32.67
N ASP A 50 8.23 -58.96 31.41
CA ASP A 50 7.60 -60.22 30.92
C ASP A 50 6.11 -60.56 31.32
N THR A 51 5.14 -60.75 30.40
CA THR A 51 4.87 -62.00 29.62
C THR A 51 3.59 -61.85 28.74
N ARG A 52 3.12 -62.70 27.78
CA ARG A 52 3.62 -63.65 26.72
C ARG A 52 2.37 -64.16 25.92
N THR A 53 2.34 -64.29 24.58
CA THR A 53 2.61 -65.53 23.78
C THR A 53 2.21 -65.32 22.29
N GLY A 54 2.90 -65.96 21.32
CA GLY A 54 2.59 -66.00 19.87
C GLY A 54 1.78 -67.25 19.42
N PRO A 55 1.76 -67.67 18.11
CA PRO A 55 2.98 -68.11 17.40
C PRO A 55 3.05 -68.09 15.83
N ALA A 56 4.30 -68.15 15.28
CA ALA A 56 4.79 -68.85 14.04
C ALA A 56 4.20 -68.50 12.63
N SER A 57 4.86 -68.73 11.47
CA SER A 57 5.98 -69.64 11.08
C SER A 57 6.79 -69.14 9.84
N ASP A 58 7.73 -69.96 9.31
CA ASP A 58 9.00 -69.51 8.66
C ASP A 58 9.55 -70.49 7.55
N ILE A 59 10.53 -70.03 6.73
CA ILE A 59 11.52 -70.75 5.85
C ILE A 59 11.12 -71.45 4.51
N ARG A 60 11.85 -71.13 3.40
CA ARG A 60 12.55 -72.01 2.36
C ARG A 60 12.38 -71.59 0.87
N THR A 61 13.30 -71.76 -0.10
CA THR A 61 14.80 -71.82 -0.26
C THR A 61 15.18 -71.93 -1.77
N SER A 62 16.37 -71.44 -2.19
CA SER A 62 17.20 -71.77 -3.40
C SER A 62 16.62 -71.55 -4.83
N LEU A 63 17.30 -71.03 -5.87
CA LEU A 63 18.71 -70.86 -6.32
C LEU A 63 19.16 -71.86 -7.41
N GLU A 64 19.30 -71.38 -8.65
CA GLU A 64 20.06 -71.89 -9.82
C GLU A 64 19.90 -70.88 -11.01
N VAL A 65 20.71 -70.82 -12.08
CA VAL A 65 22.14 -70.43 -12.27
C VAL A 65 22.55 -70.61 -13.77
N ASP A 66 23.65 -69.98 -14.24
CA ASP A 66 24.28 -70.03 -15.59
C ASP A 66 23.58 -69.31 -16.78
N GLY A 67 24.27 -68.58 -17.68
CA GLY A 67 25.69 -68.16 -17.69
C GLY A 67 26.20 -67.39 -18.96
N GLU A 68 27.26 -66.58 -18.74
CA GLU A 68 28.38 -66.14 -19.64
C GLU A 68 28.24 -65.20 -20.89
N ARG A 69 29.01 -64.07 -20.83
CA ARG A 69 29.94 -63.47 -21.87
C ARG A 69 29.32 -62.90 -23.19
N SER A 70 29.92 -61.99 -24.01
CA SER A 70 31.20 -61.23 -24.11
C SER A 70 31.14 -60.26 -25.32
N ASP A 71 31.88 -59.16 -25.54
CA ASP A 71 32.81 -58.26 -24.78
C ASP A 71 33.12 -57.00 -25.68
N GLU A 72 33.67 -55.89 -25.10
CA GLU A 72 34.46 -54.78 -25.72
C GLU A 72 33.87 -53.52 -26.47
N VAL A 73 34.69 -52.45 -26.47
CA VAL A 73 34.55 -50.99 -26.78
C VAL A 73 35.54 -50.66 -27.94
N PRO A 74 35.41 -49.68 -28.91
CA PRO A 74 35.61 -48.22 -28.64
C PRO A 74 35.16 -47.09 -29.64
N ARG A 75 35.15 -45.85 -29.07
CA ARG A 75 35.47 -44.48 -29.57
C ARG A 75 35.80 -44.15 -31.04
N SER A 76 35.32 -42.98 -31.50
CA SER A 76 36.08 -41.84 -32.14
C SER A 76 35.10 -40.71 -32.57
N ASP A 77 35.11 -39.50 -31.99
CA ASP A 77 35.94 -38.29 -32.27
C ASP A 77 35.39 -37.29 -33.35
N VAL A 78 34.93 -36.13 -32.86
CA VAL A 78 35.35 -34.73 -33.22
C VAL A 78 35.19 -34.16 -34.67
N SER A 79 34.32 -33.13 -34.76
CA SER A 79 34.43 -31.81 -35.47
C SER A 79 34.66 -31.68 -36.99
N THR A 80 33.95 -30.74 -37.66
CA THR A 80 34.52 -29.45 -38.18
C THR A 80 33.55 -28.53 -38.96
N ASP A 81 33.61 -27.24 -38.60
CA ASP A 81 33.55 -26.00 -39.42
C ASP A 81 32.25 -25.39 -40.05
N GLU A 82 32.14 -24.07 -39.83
CA GLU A 82 31.18 -23.04 -40.29
C GLU A 82 31.51 -22.41 -41.70
N PRO A 83 30.99 -21.21 -42.11
CA PRO A 83 29.62 -20.80 -42.48
C PRO A 83 29.60 -20.36 -43.98
N PRO A 84 29.49 -19.07 -44.46
CA PRO A 84 28.71 -17.84 -44.13
C PRO A 84 27.33 -17.78 -44.86
N GLY A 85 26.45 -16.76 -44.80
CA GLY A 85 26.46 -15.40 -44.24
C GLY A 85 26.19 -14.33 -45.33
N GLY A 86 25.16 -13.47 -45.21
CA GLY A 86 24.85 -12.44 -46.23
C GLY A 86 23.50 -11.69 -46.15
N ASP A 87 23.48 -10.64 -45.33
CA ASP A 87 22.67 -9.40 -45.31
C ASP A 87 21.76 -9.02 -46.53
N LEU A 88 20.54 -8.51 -46.26
CA LEU A 88 19.96 -7.22 -46.73
C LEU A 88 18.42 -7.15 -46.52
N GLY A 89 17.93 -6.00 -46.03
CA GLY A 89 16.54 -5.78 -45.56
C GLY A 89 15.49 -5.27 -46.59
N PRO A 90 14.53 -4.41 -46.18
CA PRO A 90 13.10 -4.74 -46.32
C PRO A 90 12.31 -3.88 -47.33
N ALA A 91 11.13 -4.35 -47.75
CA ALA A 91 10.06 -3.52 -48.33
C ALA A 91 8.66 -4.18 -48.32
N ASP A 92 7.71 -3.45 -47.74
CA ASP A 92 6.32 -3.19 -48.19
C ASP A 92 5.44 -4.32 -48.76
N GLY A 93 4.29 -4.53 -48.10
CA GLY A 93 3.20 -5.35 -48.63
C GLY A 93 2.23 -4.59 -49.55
N ALA A 94 1.41 -5.35 -50.29
CA ALA A 94 0.13 -4.88 -50.82
C ALA A 94 -0.81 -6.07 -51.07
N THR A 95 -2.09 -5.88 -50.77
CA THR A 95 -3.18 -6.82 -50.99
C THR A 95 -3.69 -6.79 -52.44
N ALA A 96 -4.18 -7.93 -52.96
CA ALA A 96 -5.34 -7.99 -53.88
C ALA A 96 -5.68 -9.44 -54.32
N ASP A 97 -6.70 -10.00 -53.67
CA ASP A 97 -7.89 -10.65 -54.27
C ASP A 97 -7.86 -11.05 -55.77
N CYS A 98 -8.10 -12.34 -56.06
CA CYS A 98 -9.00 -12.70 -57.16
C CYS A 98 -9.65 -14.09 -56.98
N GLN A 99 -10.98 -14.11 -57.05
CA GLN A 99 -11.83 -15.30 -56.93
C GLN A 99 -11.84 -16.23 -58.17
N THR A 100 -12.22 -17.49 -57.90
CA THR A 100 -12.87 -18.48 -58.78
C THR A 100 -12.12 -19.15 -59.94
N CYS A 101 -12.04 -20.47 -59.86
CA CYS A 101 -12.23 -21.40 -60.99
C CYS A 101 -13.03 -22.63 -60.50
N ASP A 102 -14.13 -22.96 -61.17
CA ASP A 102 -14.98 -24.12 -60.86
C ASP A 102 -14.27 -25.46 -61.08
N VAL A 103 -14.49 -26.42 -60.16
CA VAL A 103 -14.46 -27.86 -60.44
C VAL A 103 -15.63 -28.57 -59.74
N PRO A 104 -16.22 -29.62 -60.34
CA PRO A 104 -17.59 -30.03 -60.04
C PRO A 104 -17.72 -30.96 -58.83
N ALA A 105 -18.86 -30.85 -58.15
CA ALA A 105 -19.31 -31.83 -57.16
C ALA A 105 -19.68 -33.16 -57.84
N ASP A 106 -19.05 -34.26 -57.41
CA ASP A 106 -19.76 -35.38 -56.78
C ASP A 106 -18.79 -36.26 -55.97
N THR A 107 -19.30 -37.02 -55.01
CA THR A 107 -18.58 -37.94 -54.11
C THR A 107 -17.57 -37.27 -53.16
N ALA A 108 -18.03 -36.28 -52.40
CA ALA A 108 -17.60 -36.20 -51.01
C ALA A 108 -18.03 -37.51 -50.33
N PHE A 109 -17.08 -38.43 -50.14
CA PHE A 109 -17.18 -39.36 -49.03
C PHE A 109 -16.99 -38.48 -47.80
N GLU A 110 -18.11 -38.03 -47.21
CA GLU A 110 -18.09 -37.44 -45.88
C GLU A 110 -17.53 -38.52 -44.94
N ILE A 111 -16.21 -38.49 -44.76
CA ILE A 111 -15.62 -38.82 -43.48
C ILE A 111 -16.43 -37.96 -42.51
N PRO A 112 -17.19 -38.54 -41.56
CA PRO A 112 -17.82 -37.72 -40.54
C PRO A 112 -16.72 -36.83 -39.94
N PRO A 113 -17.01 -35.56 -39.58
CA PRO A 113 -16.02 -34.77 -38.87
C PRO A 113 -15.48 -35.65 -37.75
N ALA A 114 -14.14 -35.81 -37.73
CA ALA A 114 -13.53 -36.63 -36.69
C ALA A 114 -14.04 -36.07 -35.36
N PRO A 115 -14.49 -36.94 -34.45
CA PRO A 115 -15.08 -36.45 -33.22
C PRO A 115 -14.08 -35.54 -32.51
N ASP A 116 -14.65 -34.54 -31.89
CA ASP A 116 -14.05 -33.42 -31.19
C ASP A 116 -15.08 -33.20 -30.07
N ALA A 117 -14.75 -33.72 -28.87
CA ALA A 117 -15.74 -33.95 -27.82
C ALA A 117 -15.97 -32.75 -26.90
N ASP A 118 -15.00 -31.84 -26.78
CA ASP A 118 -15.09 -30.60 -26.00
C ASP A 118 -15.20 -29.32 -26.86
N GLY A 119 -14.84 -29.38 -28.14
CA GLY A 119 -15.03 -28.29 -29.11
C GLY A 119 -13.86 -27.32 -29.22
N ASP A 120 -12.63 -27.72 -28.87
CA ASP A 120 -11.45 -26.84 -28.96
C ASP A 120 -10.94 -26.60 -30.39
N GLY A 121 -11.23 -27.51 -31.32
CA GLY A 121 -10.83 -27.46 -32.73
C GLY A 121 -9.71 -28.43 -33.13
N VAL A 122 -9.18 -29.18 -32.18
CA VAL A 122 -8.43 -30.43 -32.36
C VAL A 122 -9.46 -31.58 -32.43
N VAL A 123 -9.03 -32.79 -32.76
CA VAL A 123 -9.94 -33.94 -32.95
C VAL A 123 -9.47 -35.09 -32.08
N ASP A 124 -10.38 -35.83 -31.43
CA ASP A 124 -10.16 -36.85 -30.38
C ASP A 124 -8.97 -37.83 -30.58
N GLY A 125 -8.49 -38.00 -31.81
CA GLY A 125 -7.37 -38.90 -32.16
C GLY A 125 -6.04 -38.20 -32.44
N LEU A 126 -5.97 -36.88 -32.24
CA LEU A 126 -4.79 -36.00 -32.31
C LEU A 126 -4.78 -35.00 -31.13
N ASP A 127 -5.71 -35.18 -30.19
CA ASP A 127 -5.99 -34.32 -29.07
C ASP A 127 -5.43 -34.98 -27.81
N ASN A 128 -4.59 -34.27 -27.07
CA ASN A 128 -4.01 -34.76 -25.82
C ASN A 128 -4.95 -34.58 -24.61
N CYS A 129 -6.02 -33.80 -24.73
CA CYS A 129 -7.12 -33.76 -23.78
C CYS A 129 -8.52 -33.91 -24.42
N PRO A 130 -8.90 -35.10 -24.98
CA PRO A 130 -10.15 -35.36 -25.73
C PRO A 130 -11.51 -35.16 -25.02
N SER A 131 -11.57 -34.41 -23.93
CA SER A 131 -12.79 -34.03 -23.22
C SER A 131 -12.62 -32.77 -22.35
N ILE A 132 -11.47 -32.09 -22.40
CA ILE A 132 -11.17 -30.85 -21.68
C ILE A 132 -10.47 -29.88 -22.63
N PHE A 133 -11.23 -28.91 -23.13
CA PHE A 133 -10.84 -27.90 -24.11
C PHE A 133 -9.44 -27.31 -23.85
N ASN A 134 -8.49 -27.53 -24.77
CA ASN A 134 -7.10 -27.07 -24.63
C ASN A 134 -6.41 -26.79 -25.99
N LEU A 135 -6.98 -25.87 -26.79
CA LEU A 135 -6.57 -25.54 -28.17
C LEU A 135 -5.05 -25.41 -28.45
N GLU A 136 -4.25 -25.05 -27.46
CA GLU A 136 -2.78 -24.90 -27.62
C GLU A 136 -2.02 -26.23 -27.52
N GLN A 137 -2.66 -27.29 -27.01
CA GLN A 137 -2.14 -28.67 -26.91
C GLN A 137 -0.76 -28.71 -26.24
N ALA A 138 -0.68 -28.01 -25.10
CA ALA A 138 0.46 -28.09 -24.21
C ALA A 138 0.50 -29.50 -23.57
N ASP A 139 1.72 -30.00 -23.43
CA ASP A 139 2.15 -31.34 -23.03
C ASP A 139 3.59 -31.15 -22.55
N LEU A 140 3.75 -30.71 -21.30
CA LEU A 140 5.02 -30.23 -20.77
C LEU A 140 5.99 -31.37 -20.41
N ASP A 141 5.49 -32.51 -19.91
CA ASP A 141 6.27 -33.72 -19.62
C ASP A 141 6.55 -34.60 -20.87
N GLY A 142 5.64 -34.58 -21.86
CA GLY A 142 5.75 -35.33 -23.11
C GLY A 142 5.14 -36.74 -23.10
N ASP A 143 4.15 -37.04 -22.24
CA ASP A 143 3.50 -38.36 -22.12
C ASP A 143 2.36 -38.64 -23.14
N ASP A 144 2.00 -37.65 -23.97
CA ASP A 144 0.82 -37.59 -24.86
C ASP A 144 -0.54 -37.27 -24.16
N ILE A 145 -0.56 -36.98 -22.85
CA ILE A 145 -1.65 -36.25 -22.15
C ILE A 145 -1.32 -34.74 -22.16
N GLY A 146 -2.31 -33.86 -21.98
CA GLY A 146 -2.07 -32.41 -21.95
C GLY A 146 -2.28 -31.78 -20.59
N ASP A 147 -1.55 -30.70 -20.31
CA ASP A 147 -1.56 -29.94 -19.05
C ASP A 147 -3.00 -29.59 -18.55
N ALA A 148 -3.93 -29.39 -19.48
CA ALA A 148 -5.32 -29.07 -19.15
C ALA A 148 -6.13 -30.23 -18.53
N CYS A 149 -5.64 -31.46 -18.66
CA CYS A 149 -6.30 -32.68 -18.20
C CYS A 149 -5.39 -33.68 -17.48
N ASP A 150 -4.09 -33.40 -17.38
CA ASP A 150 -3.23 -34.07 -16.43
C ASP A 150 -3.50 -33.57 -14.99
N GLN A 151 -2.71 -34.07 -14.05
CA GLN A 151 -2.68 -33.72 -12.64
C GLN A 151 -1.23 -33.53 -12.15
N ASP A 152 -0.25 -33.57 -13.04
CA ASP A 152 1.21 -33.64 -12.82
C ASP A 152 1.87 -33.11 -14.12
N ASP A 153 1.69 -31.80 -14.39
CA ASP A 153 1.91 -31.16 -15.70
C ASP A 153 3.35 -31.34 -16.23
N ASP A 154 4.36 -31.40 -15.34
CA ASP A 154 5.77 -31.58 -15.71
C ASP A 154 6.31 -33.00 -15.52
N GLY A 155 5.55 -33.89 -14.87
CA GLY A 155 5.80 -35.33 -14.83
C GLY A 155 6.89 -35.78 -13.86
N ASP A 156 7.24 -34.98 -12.84
CA ASP A 156 8.20 -35.40 -11.82
C ASP A 156 7.67 -36.46 -10.84
N GLY A 157 6.34 -36.58 -10.74
CA GLY A 157 5.63 -37.51 -9.88
C GLY A 157 4.91 -36.88 -8.69
N VAL A 158 4.88 -35.54 -8.58
CA VAL A 158 4.10 -34.78 -7.60
C VAL A 158 2.99 -34.00 -8.30
N ALA A 159 1.75 -34.24 -7.86
CA ALA A 159 0.59 -33.68 -8.53
C ALA A 159 0.42 -32.17 -8.26
N ASP A 160 0.09 -31.35 -9.28
CA ASP A 160 0.13 -29.86 -9.26
C ASP A 160 -0.54 -29.22 -8.05
N LEU A 161 -1.63 -29.79 -7.58
CA LEU A 161 -2.39 -29.31 -6.41
C LEU A 161 -1.64 -29.46 -5.08
N SER A 162 -0.51 -30.15 -5.09
CA SER A 162 0.41 -30.37 -3.97
C SER A 162 1.84 -29.94 -4.30
N ASP A 163 2.04 -29.39 -5.50
CA ASP A 163 3.33 -28.93 -6.01
C ASP A 163 3.48 -27.41 -5.82
N ALA A 164 4.71 -26.95 -5.60
CA ALA A 164 5.06 -25.54 -5.53
C ALA A 164 5.48 -24.96 -6.90
N PHE A 165 6.05 -25.80 -7.77
CA PHE A 165 6.52 -25.44 -9.12
C PHE A 165 6.00 -26.45 -10.16
N PRO A 166 4.68 -26.54 -10.40
CA PRO A 166 4.04 -27.49 -11.33
C PRO A 166 4.32 -27.22 -12.83
N GLN A 167 5.49 -26.64 -13.15
CA GLN A 167 6.01 -26.48 -14.51
C GLN A 167 7.55 -26.67 -14.56
N ASP A 168 8.18 -27.14 -13.48
CA ASP A 168 9.61 -27.43 -13.41
C ASP A 168 9.84 -28.84 -12.83
N PRO A 169 10.11 -29.86 -13.67
CA PRO A 169 10.20 -31.26 -13.24
C PRO A 169 11.49 -31.59 -12.48
N THR A 170 12.14 -30.56 -11.94
CA THR A 170 13.24 -30.67 -11.00
C THR A 170 12.89 -30.15 -9.61
N GLU A 171 11.71 -29.54 -9.41
CA GLU A 171 11.31 -28.88 -8.16
C GLU A 171 9.84 -29.12 -7.77
N TRP A 172 9.60 -29.88 -6.70
CA TRP A 172 8.24 -30.21 -6.23
C TRP A 172 7.83 -29.58 -4.89
N SER A 173 8.69 -28.76 -4.30
CA SER A 173 8.57 -28.32 -2.89
C SER A 173 9.30 -27.01 -2.65
N ASP A 174 8.64 -26.09 -1.94
CA ASP A 174 9.14 -24.79 -1.49
C ASP A 174 8.95 -24.75 0.03
N SER A 175 9.97 -25.17 0.79
CA SER A 175 9.84 -25.45 2.22
C SER A 175 9.72 -24.20 3.09
N ASP A 176 10.22 -23.04 2.65
CA ASP A 176 10.19 -21.77 3.37
C ASP A 176 9.32 -20.67 2.72
N GLY A 177 8.93 -20.84 1.45
CA GLY A 177 7.99 -20.00 0.72
C GLY A 177 8.65 -18.85 -0.04
N ASP A 178 9.92 -18.99 -0.44
CA ASP A 178 10.69 -17.94 -1.13
C ASP A 178 10.47 -17.88 -2.65
N GLY A 179 9.98 -18.98 -3.25
CA GLY A 179 9.78 -19.12 -4.69
C GLY A 179 10.96 -19.74 -5.47
N ILE A 180 11.88 -20.43 -4.78
CA ILE A 180 12.91 -21.33 -5.30
C ILE A 180 12.62 -22.75 -4.75
N GLY A 181 12.89 -23.78 -5.54
CA GLY A 181 12.61 -25.17 -5.15
C GLY A 181 13.71 -25.84 -4.32
N ASP A 182 13.29 -26.69 -3.38
CA ASP A 182 14.12 -27.42 -2.40
C ASP A 182 15.30 -28.24 -3.01
N ASN A 183 15.33 -28.53 -4.33
CA ASN A 183 16.43 -29.26 -4.97
C ASN A 183 17.47 -28.34 -5.65
N SER A 184 17.09 -27.10 -5.98
CA SER A 184 17.95 -26.04 -6.51
C SER A 184 18.38 -25.05 -5.43
N ASP A 185 17.65 -25.00 -4.32
CA ASP A 185 18.06 -24.39 -3.06
C ASP A 185 19.28 -25.12 -2.47
N GLU A 186 20.34 -24.37 -2.14
CA GLU A 186 21.54 -24.93 -1.48
C GLU A 186 21.37 -25.04 0.06
N GLU A 187 20.31 -24.49 0.65
CA GLU A 187 20.08 -24.34 2.10
C GLU A 187 18.80 -25.00 2.64
N THR A 188 18.61 -26.29 2.32
CA THR A 188 17.52 -27.11 2.87
C THR A 188 17.44 -27.02 4.40
N CYS A 189 16.24 -26.74 4.95
CA CYS A 189 15.95 -26.62 6.40
C CYS A 189 16.12 -27.92 7.24
N ASP A 190 17.30 -28.55 7.23
CA ASP A 190 17.61 -29.82 7.88
C ASP A 190 18.47 -29.70 9.17
N GLY A 191 18.89 -28.48 9.51
CA GLY A 191 19.72 -28.13 10.67
C GLY A 191 21.21 -28.27 10.43
N ILE A 192 21.67 -28.35 9.17
CA ILE A 192 23.07 -28.48 8.78
C ILE A 192 23.48 -27.29 7.88
N ASP A 193 24.43 -26.52 8.40
CA ASP A 193 25.27 -25.54 7.69
C ASP A 193 26.04 -26.26 6.57
N ASN A 194 25.47 -26.22 5.35
CA ASN A 194 25.90 -27.02 4.20
C ASN A 194 26.90 -26.26 3.31
N ASP A 195 26.77 -24.94 3.19
CA ASP A 195 27.72 -24.06 2.50
C ASP A 195 29.00 -23.76 3.33
N GLY A 196 28.88 -23.74 4.66
CA GLY A 196 29.97 -23.48 5.61
C GLY A 196 30.04 -22.05 6.16
N ASP A 197 28.99 -21.22 6.03
CA ASP A 197 28.91 -19.86 6.59
C ASP A 197 28.85 -19.84 8.13
N GLY A 198 28.42 -20.94 8.75
CA GLY A 198 28.28 -21.13 10.19
C GLY A 198 26.86 -21.00 10.76
N ILE A 199 25.83 -20.89 9.91
CA ILE A 199 24.43 -20.63 10.24
C ILE A 199 23.51 -21.54 9.41
N ALA A 200 23.10 -22.67 9.98
CA ALA A 200 22.15 -23.58 9.34
C ALA A 200 20.75 -22.95 9.16
N ASP A 201 20.07 -23.34 8.08
CA ASP A 201 18.66 -23.06 7.78
C ASP A 201 18.39 -21.55 7.52
N ASN A 202 19.15 -20.91 6.64
CA ASN A 202 19.02 -19.47 6.35
C ASN A 202 18.15 -19.12 5.10
N GLY A 203 17.87 -20.10 4.23
CA GLY A 203 16.65 -20.23 3.39
C GLY A 203 16.08 -18.94 2.80
N PHE A 204 16.89 -18.21 2.03
CA PHE A 204 16.48 -17.09 1.17
C PHE A 204 17.69 -16.63 0.32
N ASP A 205 18.05 -17.39 -0.72
CA ASP A 205 19.17 -17.03 -1.60
C ASP A 205 18.78 -15.94 -2.62
N LEU A 206 18.87 -14.68 -2.17
CA LEU A 206 18.97 -13.51 -3.07
C LEU A 206 20.43 -13.05 -3.25
N HIS A 207 21.37 -13.98 -3.42
CA HIS A 207 22.78 -13.69 -3.70
C HIS A 207 23.09 -13.56 -5.19
N GLU A 208 22.58 -12.50 -5.82
CA GLU A 208 23.50 -11.70 -6.64
C GLU A 208 23.23 -10.20 -6.49
N PHE A 209 24.31 -9.46 -6.16
CA PHE A 209 24.49 -7.99 -6.19
C PHE A 209 24.64 -7.15 -4.92
N TYR A 210 24.99 -7.74 -3.77
CA TYR A 210 25.70 -6.98 -2.72
C TYR A 210 27.00 -7.66 -2.28
N PRO A 211 28.15 -7.40 -2.96
CA PRO A 211 29.45 -7.73 -2.41
C PRO A 211 29.67 -6.98 -1.09
N ASP A 212 30.50 -7.53 -0.20
CA ASP A 212 30.98 -6.89 1.04
C ASP A 212 31.43 -5.44 0.76
N ALA A 213 30.49 -4.51 1.00
CA ALA A 213 30.61 -3.12 0.57
C ALA A 213 31.40 -2.30 1.58
N ASP A 214 31.40 -2.73 2.85
CA ASP A 214 32.04 -2.04 3.97
C ASP A 214 33.46 -2.60 4.28
N GLY A 215 33.73 -3.83 3.85
CA GLY A 215 35.04 -4.47 3.90
C GLY A 215 35.42 -5.03 5.29
N ASP A 216 34.44 -5.29 6.17
CA ASP A 216 34.68 -5.84 7.51
C ASP A 216 34.95 -7.35 7.52
N GLY A 217 34.50 -8.07 6.48
CA GLY A 217 34.68 -9.51 6.32
C GLY A 217 33.69 -10.39 7.09
N GLN A 218 32.52 -9.87 7.47
CA GLN A 218 31.37 -10.61 7.99
C GLN A 218 30.12 -10.30 7.15
N TYR A 219 29.61 -11.31 6.47
CA TYR A 219 28.26 -11.28 5.90
C TYR A 219 27.29 -11.77 7.00
N GLY A 220 26.34 -10.96 7.48
CA GLY A 220 25.23 -11.50 8.30
C GLY A 220 24.46 -10.60 9.30
N LEU A 221 23.14 -10.64 9.15
CA LEU A 221 22.12 -10.81 10.22
C LEU A 221 21.94 -9.74 11.32
N VAL A 222 22.05 -8.47 10.96
CA VAL A 222 21.16 -7.41 11.48
C VAL A 222 20.51 -6.77 10.25
N PRO A 223 19.29 -6.19 10.30
CA PRO A 223 18.90 -5.26 9.25
C PRO A 223 19.85 -4.07 9.34
N ASP A 224 20.90 -4.09 8.50
CA ASP A 224 21.80 -2.96 8.36
C ASP A 224 21.01 -1.83 7.72
N GLU A 225 20.47 -1.00 8.61
CA GLU A 225 19.92 0.32 8.33
C GLU A 225 20.93 1.04 7.42
N LEU A 226 20.60 1.16 6.12
CA LEU A 226 21.49 1.69 5.09
C LEU A 226 22.11 2.99 5.59
N GLN A 227 23.43 2.94 5.82
CA GLN A 227 24.10 3.94 6.62
C GLN A 227 24.09 5.28 5.85
N PRO A 228 23.43 6.35 6.34
CA PRO A 228 23.13 7.52 5.52
C PRO A 228 24.36 8.39 5.19
N SER A 229 25.53 8.05 5.73
CA SER A 229 26.77 8.75 5.44
C SER A 229 28.00 7.91 5.80
N CYS A 230 29.16 8.37 5.33
CA CYS A 230 30.45 7.86 5.79
C CYS A 230 30.63 7.98 7.32
N ALA A 231 29.99 8.93 7.99
CA ALA A 231 30.04 9.06 9.45
C ALA A 231 29.29 7.91 10.14
N SER A 232 28.18 7.50 9.55
CA SER A 232 27.33 6.40 10.00
C SER A 232 28.03 5.05 9.79
N LEU A 233 28.66 4.83 8.62
CA LEU A 233 29.56 3.70 8.36
C LEU A 233 30.73 3.61 9.37
N LEU A 234 31.39 4.75 9.65
CA LEU A 234 32.44 4.78 10.68
C LEU A 234 31.91 4.46 12.10
N ALA A 235 30.67 4.84 12.40
CA ALA A 235 30.03 4.50 13.66
C ALA A 235 29.63 3.01 13.75
N ALA A 236 29.28 2.38 12.62
CA ALA A 236 29.01 0.95 12.51
C ALA A 236 30.27 0.09 12.70
N GLY A 237 31.42 0.54 12.16
CA GLY A 237 32.71 -0.12 12.36
C GLY A 237 33.71 0.02 11.21
N THR A 238 33.26 0.53 10.06
CA THR A 238 34.06 0.71 8.85
C THR A 238 35.22 1.69 9.08
N THR A 239 36.47 1.22 9.03
CA THR A 239 37.67 2.03 9.38
C THR A 239 38.65 2.28 8.23
N GLN A 240 38.33 1.83 7.01
CA GLN A 240 39.19 1.99 5.83
C GLN A 240 38.73 3.16 4.96
N ASP A 241 39.67 3.86 4.30
CA ASP A 241 39.32 4.86 3.28
C ASP A 241 38.96 4.14 1.98
N GLY A 242 37.84 4.48 1.35
CA GLY A 242 37.28 3.64 0.27
C GLY A 242 36.16 4.31 -0.53
N VAL A 243 35.50 3.51 -1.36
CA VAL A 243 34.20 3.85 -1.98
C VAL A 243 33.19 2.86 -1.41
N TYR A 244 32.09 3.40 -0.90
CA TYR A 244 31.06 2.70 -0.15
C TYR A 244 29.69 3.09 -0.70
N THR A 245 28.69 2.24 -0.54
CA THR A 245 27.31 2.61 -0.82
C THR A 245 26.74 3.38 0.36
N ALA A 246 25.98 4.44 0.10
CA ALA A 246 25.21 5.16 1.13
C ALA A 246 23.84 5.55 0.58
N ASP A 247 22.86 5.68 1.48
CA ASP A 247 21.54 6.25 1.21
C ASP A 247 21.34 7.53 2.05
N PRO A 248 21.77 8.71 1.57
CA PRO A 248 21.73 9.94 2.35
C PRO A 248 20.33 10.42 2.71
N ASP A 249 19.32 10.06 1.91
CA ASP A 249 17.94 10.55 2.04
C ASP A 249 17.01 9.52 2.70
N GLY A 250 17.45 8.27 2.83
CA GLY A 250 16.78 7.17 3.53
C GLY A 250 15.70 6.46 2.70
N PRO A 251 15.14 5.34 3.21
CA PRO A 251 14.24 4.48 2.46
C PRO A 251 13.03 5.23 1.86
N GLY A 252 13.00 5.29 0.53
CA GLY A 252 12.00 6.05 -0.25
C GLY A 252 12.44 7.43 -0.73
N GLY A 253 13.72 7.78 -0.55
CA GLY A 253 14.39 8.94 -1.13
C GLY A 253 14.84 8.72 -2.58
N PHE A 254 16.07 9.12 -2.91
CA PHE A 254 16.73 8.74 -4.17
C PHE A 254 17.22 7.29 -4.08
N ALA A 255 17.70 6.72 -5.20
CA ALA A 255 18.39 5.44 -5.16
C ALA A 255 19.74 5.56 -4.41
N GLU A 256 20.20 4.45 -3.84
CA GLU A 256 21.53 4.31 -3.24
C GLU A 256 22.64 4.85 -4.16
N ILE A 257 23.60 5.60 -3.61
CA ILE A 257 24.71 6.18 -4.37
C ILE A 257 26.09 5.74 -3.86
N PRO A 258 27.05 5.47 -4.76
CA PRO A 258 28.42 5.18 -4.36
C PRO A 258 29.12 6.48 -3.94
N VAL A 259 29.51 6.56 -2.67
CA VAL A 259 30.22 7.70 -2.09
C VAL A 259 31.66 7.33 -1.73
N ARG A 260 32.59 8.27 -1.89
CA ARG A 260 33.97 8.09 -1.40
C ARG A 260 34.06 8.54 0.05
N CYS A 261 34.49 7.64 0.93
CA CYS A 261 34.69 7.91 2.35
C CYS A 261 36.16 8.06 2.72
N ASP A 262 36.43 9.00 3.63
CA ASP A 262 37.67 9.12 4.37
C ASP A 262 37.36 8.87 5.86
N MET A 263 37.76 7.69 6.32
CA MET A 263 37.52 7.16 7.66
C MET A 263 38.72 7.40 8.59
N THR A 264 39.87 7.83 8.06
CA THR A 264 41.12 7.90 8.83
C THR A 264 41.55 9.32 9.22
N ARG A 265 41.25 10.35 8.42
CA ARG A 265 41.71 11.73 8.67
C ARG A 265 40.66 12.55 9.40
N ASP A 266 41.11 13.47 10.25
CA ASP A 266 40.25 14.43 10.98
C ASP A 266 39.15 13.81 11.85
N GLY A 267 39.39 12.60 12.35
CA GLY A 267 38.41 11.80 13.09
C GLY A 267 37.51 10.92 12.22
N GLY A 268 37.73 10.91 10.91
CA GLY A 268 37.02 10.05 9.95
C GLY A 268 35.57 10.46 9.69
N GLY A 269 34.87 9.66 8.90
CA GLY A 269 33.45 9.80 8.61
C GLY A 269 33.13 10.84 7.53
N TRP A 270 34.10 11.21 6.69
CA TRP A 270 33.94 12.27 5.70
C TRP A 270 33.46 11.73 4.36
N THR A 271 32.31 12.21 3.88
CA THR A 271 31.75 11.92 2.56
C THR A 271 32.28 12.92 1.53
N LEU A 272 32.86 12.46 0.42
CA LEU A 272 33.22 13.32 -0.71
C LEU A 272 31.95 13.76 -1.45
N VAL A 273 31.73 15.07 -1.57
CA VAL A 273 30.57 15.64 -2.29
C VAL A 273 30.96 16.36 -3.58
N PHE A 274 32.23 16.73 -3.73
CA PHE A 274 32.74 17.38 -4.94
C PHE A 274 34.24 17.16 -5.12
N HIS A 275 34.68 16.86 -6.35
CA HIS A 275 36.08 16.79 -6.76
C HIS A 275 36.28 17.40 -8.15
N HIS A 276 37.35 18.17 -8.32
CA HIS A 276 37.73 18.76 -9.60
C HIS A 276 39.24 18.73 -9.80
N ASP A 277 39.68 18.04 -10.85
CA ASP A 277 41.03 18.03 -11.41
C ASP A 277 41.02 18.66 -12.81
N VAL A 278 41.88 19.67 -13.02
CA VAL A 278 41.98 20.41 -14.31
C VAL A 278 42.50 19.56 -15.47
N ALA A 279 43.06 18.37 -15.22
CA ALA A 279 43.49 17.44 -16.25
C ALA A 279 42.32 16.94 -17.13
N ASP A 280 41.11 16.88 -16.57
CA ASP A 280 39.87 16.57 -17.30
C ASP A 280 39.19 17.83 -17.87
N GLY A 281 39.64 19.02 -17.45
CA GLY A 281 39.17 20.33 -17.92
C GLY A 281 38.35 21.07 -16.87
N TYR A 282 37.52 22.01 -17.33
CA TYR A 282 36.70 22.89 -16.49
C TYR A 282 35.20 22.54 -16.63
N TRP A 283 34.37 23.01 -15.71
CA TRP A 283 32.94 22.71 -15.67
C TRP A 283 32.16 23.51 -16.73
N ALA A 284 31.08 22.93 -17.28
CA ALA A 284 30.36 23.50 -18.41
C ALA A 284 29.27 24.53 -18.04
N GLY A 285 28.72 24.46 -16.82
CA GLY A 285 27.56 25.23 -16.37
C GLY A 285 27.20 24.86 -14.92
N ASN A 286 26.40 25.69 -14.23
CA ASN A 286 26.01 25.42 -12.83
C ASN A 286 25.46 24.00 -12.66
N GLN A 287 24.58 23.56 -13.57
CA GLN A 287 24.00 22.21 -13.56
C GLN A 287 25.06 21.10 -13.63
N ASP A 288 26.05 21.25 -14.51
CA ASP A 288 27.16 20.29 -14.66
C ASP A 288 28.02 20.24 -13.39
N SER A 289 28.07 21.33 -12.61
CA SER A 289 28.79 21.37 -11.34
C SER A 289 27.99 20.98 -10.10
N LEU A 290 26.66 20.92 -10.18
CA LEU A 290 25.80 20.46 -9.08
C LEU A 290 25.75 18.94 -9.00
N GLU A 291 25.82 18.28 -10.16
CA GLU A 291 25.64 16.83 -10.26
C GLU A 291 26.42 16.28 -11.46
N ARG A 292 27.39 15.41 -11.19
CA ARG A 292 28.30 14.87 -12.21
C ARG A 292 28.99 13.59 -11.76
N SER A 293 28.99 12.59 -12.64
CA SER A 293 29.68 11.31 -12.39
C SER A 293 29.21 10.65 -11.09
N ILE A 294 27.92 10.77 -10.75
CA ILE A 294 27.32 10.32 -9.48
C ILE A 294 27.68 8.87 -9.15
N ASP A 295 27.68 7.98 -10.15
CA ASP A 295 28.04 6.57 -10.01
C ASP A 295 29.57 6.31 -9.91
N ASN A 296 30.41 7.35 -9.89
CA ASN A 296 31.87 7.25 -9.91
C ASN A 296 32.54 8.37 -9.08
N PRO A 297 32.61 8.22 -7.74
CA PRO A 297 33.32 9.13 -6.83
C PRO A 297 34.86 9.02 -6.92
N SER A 298 35.38 8.44 -8.00
CA SER A 298 36.80 8.45 -8.38
C SER A 298 37.05 9.23 -9.68
N ALA A 299 36.02 9.80 -10.30
CA ALA A 299 36.14 10.62 -11.50
C ALA A 299 36.89 11.94 -11.22
N LEU A 300 37.69 12.39 -12.20
CA LEU A 300 38.45 13.64 -12.13
C LEU A 300 37.56 14.89 -12.04
N ARG A 301 36.31 14.80 -12.52
CA ARG A 301 35.22 15.71 -12.18
C ARG A 301 34.05 14.90 -11.64
N TYR A 302 33.75 15.11 -10.37
CA TYR A 302 32.69 14.44 -9.61
C TYR A 302 31.94 15.47 -8.78
N SER A 303 30.62 15.36 -8.72
CA SER A 303 29.77 16.19 -7.86
C SER A 303 28.45 15.51 -7.53
N ILE A 304 28.05 15.62 -6.26
CA ILE A 304 26.72 15.27 -5.74
C ILE A 304 26.20 16.43 -4.85
N LEU A 305 26.48 17.67 -5.24
CA LEU A 305 26.09 18.86 -4.45
C LEU A 305 24.57 19.11 -4.45
N SER A 306 23.84 18.52 -5.40
CA SER A 306 22.38 18.37 -5.33
C SER A 306 21.91 17.66 -4.05
N HIS A 307 22.67 16.67 -3.56
CA HIS A 307 22.38 15.91 -2.33
C HIS A 307 22.96 16.54 -1.05
N LEU A 308 23.54 17.74 -1.12
CA LEU A 308 24.28 18.33 0.00
C LEU A 308 23.41 18.61 1.25
N GLU A 309 22.09 18.76 1.07
CA GLU A 309 21.12 18.92 2.17
C GLU A 309 20.96 17.66 3.03
N ALA A 310 21.14 16.48 2.45
CA ALA A 310 20.97 15.19 3.12
C ALA A 310 22.01 14.99 4.25
N PHE A 311 23.20 15.57 4.10
CA PHE A 311 24.31 15.45 5.05
C PHE A 311 24.30 16.49 6.18
N ARG A 312 23.14 17.05 6.53
CA ARG A 312 23.03 17.97 7.68
C ARG A 312 23.22 17.25 9.01
N SER A 313 23.96 17.89 9.89
CA SER A 313 24.00 17.56 11.32
C SER A 313 22.64 17.79 11.98
N SER A 314 22.42 17.15 13.12
CA SER A 314 21.24 17.27 13.98
C SER A 314 20.92 18.71 14.42
N ASP A 315 21.94 19.57 14.50
CA ASP A 315 21.81 21.01 14.78
C ASP A 315 21.43 21.86 13.55
N GLY A 316 21.23 21.22 12.40
CA GLY A 316 20.93 21.84 11.10
C GLY A 316 22.14 22.44 10.38
N SER A 317 23.36 22.28 10.92
CA SER A 317 24.58 22.75 10.26
C SER A 317 25.18 21.70 9.31
N LEU A 318 25.96 22.19 8.34
CA LEU A 318 26.83 21.37 7.50
C LEU A 318 28.26 21.56 8.04
N GLU A 319 28.88 20.48 8.52
CA GLU A 319 30.31 20.44 8.83
C GLU A 319 31.06 20.05 7.56
N MET A 320 31.94 20.93 7.09
CA MET A 320 32.60 20.84 5.80
C MET A 320 34.12 20.84 5.96
N ARG A 321 34.80 20.15 5.04
CA ARG A 321 36.26 20.14 4.91
C ARG A 321 36.65 20.31 3.45
N ILE A 322 37.54 21.26 3.16
CA ILE A 322 38.10 21.46 1.82
C ILE A 322 39.62 21.26 1.80
N GLU A 323 40.13 20.65 0.73
CA GLU A 323 41.56 20.39 0.54
C GLU A 323 41.99 20.53 -0.93
N TRP A 324 43.29 20.75 -1.18
CA TRP A 324 43.87 20.94 -2.53
C TRP A 324 44.99 19.92 -2.84
N PRO A 325 44.65 18.69 -3.26
CA PRO A 325 45.61 17.58 -3.33
C PRO A 325 46.74 17.75 -4.37
N GLY A 326 47.98 17.58 -3.94
CA GLY A 326 49.17 17.61 -4.83
C GLY A 326 49.67 19.01 -5.21
N THR A 327 49.22 20.03 -4.50
CA THR A 327 49.59 21.43 -4.76
C THR A 327 50.77 21.90 -3.89
N ALA A 328 51.24 23.13 -4.10
CA ALA A 328 52.25 23.73 -3.24
C ALA A 328 51.74 24.07 -1.82
N CYS A 329 50.44 23.91 -1.54
CA CYS A 329 49.86 24.04 -0.20
C CYS A 329 48.83 22.94 0.11
N PRO A 330 49.29 21.74 0.53
CA PRO A 330 48.47 20.53 0.64
C PRO A 330 47.67 20.42 1.96
N GLY A 331 47.38 21.54 2.62
CA GLY A 331 46.59 21.59 3.86
C GLY A 331 45.09 21.69 3.59
N ARG A 332 44.32 21.88 4.65
CA ARG A 332 42.85 21.90 4.63
C ARG A 332 42.26 22.93 5.59
N ASN A 333 41.01 23.29 5.32
CA ASN A 333 40.18 24.07 6.23
C ASN A 333 38.90 23.28 6.57
N ILE A 334 38.51 23.27 7.83
CA ILE A 334 37.33 22.62 8.39
C ILE A 334 36.47 23.66 9.11
N TRP A 335 35.17 23.69 8.81
CA TRP A 335 34.23 24.65 9.37
C TRP A 335 32.81 24.07 9.47
N ARG A 336 31.93 24.76 10.20
CA ARG A 336 30.47 24.58 10.13
C ARG A 336 29.82 25.80 9.50
N GLN A 337 28.68 25.59 8.86
CA GLN A 337 27.80 26.66 8.36
C GLN A 337 26.35 26.19 8.34
N THR A 338 25.38 27.12 8.33
CA THR A 338 23.95 26.78 8.22
C THR A 338 23.42 26.90 6.79
N SER A 339 24.01 27.77 5.97
CA SER A 339 23.73 27.87 4.53
C SER A 339 24.15 26.62 3.75
N ASN A 340 23.45 26.32 2.66
CA ASN A 340 23.98 25.50 1.59
C ASN A 340 24.71 26.40 0.58
N PRO A 341 26.01 26.17 0.34
CA PRO A 341 26.84 27.08 -0.45
C PRO A 341 26.53 26.98 -1.95
N ALA A 342 25.91 25.87 -2.41
CA ALA A 342 25.49 25.66 -3.79
C ALA A 342 24.16 26.37 -4.12
N LEU A 343 23.45 26.86 -3.10
CA LEU A 343 22.13 27.52 -3.23
C LEU A 343 22.15 29.01 -2.86
N GLY A 344 23.26 29.54 -2.35
CA GLY A 344 23.37 30.94 -1.95
C GLY A 344 24.58 31.26 -1.05
N PRO A 345 24.69 32.51 -0.59
CA PRO A 345 25.85 32.99 0.17
C PRO A 345 26.01 32.31 1.53
N ILE A 346 27.25 32.25 2.02
CA ILE A 346 27.57 31.62 3.30
C ILE A 346 26.92 32.36 4.47
N ALA A 347 26.13 31.63 5.25
CA ALA A 347 25.52 32.04 6.51
C ALA A 347 25.84 31.04 7.63
N GLY A 348 25.96 31.55 8.85
CA GLY A 348 26.25 30.73 10.03
C GLY A 348 27.68 30.17 10.09
N TYR A 349 28.63 30.73 9.32
CA TYR A 349 30.02 30.26 9.31
C TYR A 349 30.66 30.26 10.71
N GLN A 350 31.21 29.11 11.07
CA GLN A 350 31.98 28.89 12.28
C GLN A 350 33.26 28.10 11.93
N PRO A 351 34.46 28.69 12.06
CA PRO A 351 35.70 27.97 11.84
C PRO A 351 35.90 26.89 12.92
N LEU A 352 36.30 25.68 12.52
CA LEU A 352 36.63 24.59 13.44
C LEU A 352 38.14 24.34 13.49
N ASP A 353 38.75 24.06 12.34
CA ASP A 353 40.21 23.93 12.19
C ASP A 353 40.64 24.51 10.84
N ILE A 354 41.31 25.66 10.87
CA ILE A 354 41.61 26.46 9.67
C ILE A 354 43.13 26.59 9.57
N GLU A 355 43.76 25.77 8.72
CA GLU A 355 45.22 25.82 8.51
C GLU A 355 45.64 27.05 7.71
N TYR A 356 44.77 27.56 6.84
CA TYR A 356 45.01 28.75 6.02
C TYR A 356 44.16 29.93 6.49
N THR A 357 44.79 30.89 7.17
CA THR A 357 44.13 32.03 7.84
C THR A 357 44.50 33.41 7.27
N ASP A 358 45.53 33.50 6.43
CA ASP A 358 45.98 34.76 5.81
C ASP A 358 44.90 35.36 4.90
N PHE A 359 44.47 36.60 5.13
CA PHE A 359 43.37 37.27 4.41
C PHE A 359 41.93 36.79 4.77
N SER A 360 41.70 36.38 6.03
CA SER A 360 40.35 36.16 6.61
C SER A 360 39.53 35.06 5.93
N TRP A 361 40.01 33.82 6.01
CA TRP A 361 39.36 32.66 5.41
C TRP A 361 38.07 32.27 6.14
N GLY A 362 36.96 32.27 5.41
CA GLY A 362 35.69 31.78 5.94
C GLY A 362 34.61 31.38 4.96
N GLY A 363 34.90 31.28 3.67
CA GLY A 363 33.88 30.88 2.70
C GLY A 363 34.41 30.89 1.28
N LEU A 364 33.59 30.34 0.39
CA LEU A 364 33.84 30.29 -1.05
C LEU A 364 33.62 31.71 -1.64
N GLU A 365 33.98 31.98 -2.90
CA GLU A 365 33.47 33.19 -3.58
C GLU A 365 33.40 32.99 -5.10
N LEU A 366 32.37 33.53 -5.71
CA LEU A 366 32.31 33.75 -7.16
C LEU A 366 33.29 34.87 -7.56
N ASN A 367 34.40 34.54 -8.23
CA ASN A 367 35.29 35.55 -8.77
C ASN A 367 34.62 36.40 -9.87
N SER A 368 34.25 37.62 -9.48
CA SER A 368 33.63 38.66 -10.30
C SER A 368 34.49 39.20 -11.45
N PHE A 369 35.78 38.83 -11.55
CA PHE A 369 36.59 39.20 -12.74
C PHE A 369 36.29 38.36 -13.98
N ASN A 370 35.62 37.20 -13.90
CA ASN A 370 35.29 36.36 -15.06
C ASN A 370 34.09 35.37 -14.87
N ALA A 371 33.31 35.45 -13.79
CA ALA A 371 32.21 34.50 -13.49
C ALA A 371 32.65 33.02 -13.56
N ALA A 372 33.80 32.75 -12.93
CA ALA A 372 34.66 31.62 -13.26
C ALA A 372 34.47 30.37 -12.39
N SER A 373 33.44 30.29 -11.55
CA SER A 373 33.18 29.21 -10.58
C SER A 373 31.70 29.17 -10.15
N PHE A 374 31.24 28.13 -9.45
CA PHE A 374 29.81 27.91 -9.21
C PHE A 374 29.35 27.84 -7.75
N ILE A 375 30.26 27.68 -6.78
CA ILE A 375 29.91 27.74 -5.37
C ILE A 375 30.47 29.02 -4.73
N ASP A 376 29.65 29.70 -3.92
CA ASP A 376 29.87 31.08 -3.46
C ASP A 376 29.75 31.26 -1.93
N GLY A 377 30.27 32.39 -1.45
CA GLY A 377 29.87 33.07 -0.22
C GLY A 377 31.02 33.58 0.66
N SER A 378 31.50 34.79 0.37
CA SER A 378 32.56 35.42 1.17
C SER A 378 32.03 35.90 2.53
N VAL A 379 32.69 35.52 3.63
CA VAL A 379 32.33 35.99 4.99
C VAL A 379 32.90 37.39 5.25
N GLY A 380 32.24 38.40 4.66
CA GLY A 380 32.43 39.80 5.03
C GLY A 380 33.74 40.46 4.58
N ILE A 381 34.35 39.99 3.49
CA ILE A 381 35.54 40.60 2.86
C ILE A 381 35.39 40.68 1.34
N ALA A 382 36.17 41.55 0.69
CA ALA A 382 36.05 41.91 -0.72
C ALA A 382 37.13 41.29 -1.64
N TYR A 383 37.80 40.21 -1.21
CA TYR A 383 38.82 39.53 -2.00
C TYR A 383 38.81 38.01 -1.78
N TRP A 384 38.44 37.31 -2.85
CA TRP A 384 38.40 35.85 -2.98
C TRP A 384 39.75 35.14 -2.86
N PHE A 385 39.74 33.94 -2.24
CA PHE A 385 40.84 32.98 -2.41
C PHE A 385 40.47 31.48 -2.52
N TYR A 386 39.21 31.03 -2.41
CA TYR A 386 38.86 29.68 -2.88
C TYR A 386 37.46 29.54 -3.47
N ALA A 387 37.35 28.71 -4.50
CA ALA A 387 36.09 28.30 -5.09
C ALA A 387 36.21 26.89 -5.64
N VAL A 388 35.06 26.27 -5.86
CA VAL A 388 34.93 24.99 -6.57
C VAL A 388 33.92 25.15 -7.71
N GLY A 389 33.90 24.19 -8.64
CA GLY A 389 33.08 24.28 -9.86
C GLY A 389 33.65 25.26 -10.90
N SER A 390 34.97 25.36 -11.08
CA SER A 390 35.54 26.39 -11.95
C SER A 390 35.28 26.15 -13.46
N THR A 391 34.83 27.18 -14.19
CA THR A 391 34.47 27.13 -15.62
C THR A 391 35.60 27.50 -16.58
N VAL A 392 36.57 28.28 -16.12
CA VAL A 392 37.67 28.80 -16.93
C VAL A 392 38.96 28.84 -16.12
N SER A 393 40.10 28.75 -16.80
CA SER A 393 41.39 28.75 -16.12
C SER A 393 41.68 30.04 -15.36
N TRP A 394 42.10 29.88 -14.10
CA TRP A 394 42.55 30.97 -13.26
C TRP A 394 43.93 31.53 -13.67
N SER A 395 44.83 30.69 -14.19
CA SER A 395 46.19 31.12 -14.56
C SER A 395 46.80 30.32 -15.74
N SER A 396 48.12 30.46 -15.96
CA SER A 396 48.89 29.68 -16.93
C SER A 396 50.19 29.19 -16.28
N PRO A 397 50.42 27.87 -16.09
CA PRO A 397 49.63 26.74 -16.59
C PRO A 397 48.19 26.68 -16.06
N PRO A 398 47.28 25.95 -16.73
CA PRO A 398 45.88 25.88 -16.32
C PRO A 398 45.74 25.42 -14.88
N ALA A 399 44.93 26.14 -14.11
CA ALA A 399 44.75 25.91 -12.70
C ALA A 399 43.36 26.35 -12.23
N ILE A 400 42.96 25.83 -11.09
CA ILE A 400 41.89 26.34 -10.24
C ILE A 400 42.44 27.21 -9.09
N PRO A 401 41.59 28.00 -8.44
CA PRO A 401 41.94 28.82 -7.27
C PRO A 401 42.15 27.95 -6.03
N ALA A 402 43.09 28.33 -5.16
CA ALA A 402 43.49 27.54 -4.00
C ALA A 402 44.00 28.41 -2.86
N CYS A 403 44.58 27.81 -1.82
CA CYS A 403 45.11 28.55 -0.70
C CYS A 403 46.06 29.72 -1.13
N SER A 404 45.73 30.93 -0.68
CA SER A 404 46.40 32.18 -1.04
C SER A 404 46.40 32.48 -2.55
N MET A 405 47.37 33.24 -3.06
CA MET A 405 47.57 33.46 -4.51
C MET A 405 48.20 32.25 -5.22
N THR A 406 47.99 31.04 -4.71
CA THR A 406 48.62 29.82 -5.24
C THR A 406 47.63 29.10 -6.17
N PRO A 407 48.00 28.81 -7.43
CA PRO A 407 47.18 27.94 -8.28
C PRO A 407 47.19 26.50 -7.76
N ALA A 408 46.03 25.84 -7.78
CA ALA A 408 45.91 24.39 -7.63
C ALA A 408 45.58 23.73 -8.96
N GLU A 409 45.98 22.47 -9.12
CA GLU A 409 45.49 21.62 -10.21
C GLU A 409 44.25 20.81 -9.77
N ARG A 410 44.03 20.65 -8.45
CA ARG A 410 42.95 19.83 -7.87
C ARG A 410 42.36 20.39 -6.58
N VAL A 411 41.05 20.17 -6.37
CA VAL A 411 40.32 20.50 -5.14
C VAL A 411 39.31 19.41 -4.81
N SER A 412 39.09 19.15 -3.51
CA SER A 412 38.05 18.25 -3.00
C SER A 412 37.28 18.93 -1.86
N LEU A 413 35.95 18.78 -1.86
CA LEU A 413 35.07 19.22 -0.78
C LEU A 413 34.35 18.00 -0.18
N TRP A 414 34.36 17.94 1.15
CA TRP A 414 33.82 16.85 1.96
C TRP A 414 32.83 17.38 2.99
N VAL A 415 31.90 16.52 3.41
CA VAL A 415 30.96 16.79 4.51
C VAL A 415 30.96 15.67 5.53
N ARG A 416 30.49 15.96 6.75
CA ARG A 416 30.30 14.98 7.82
C ARG A 416 29.12 15.38 8.72
N PRO A 417 28.03 14.61 8.79
CA PRO A 417 27.00 14.80 9.82
C PRO A 417 27.51 14.31 11.21
N ASP A 418 26.78 14.66 12.27
CA ASP A 418 27.15 14.40 13.67
C ASP A 418 26.44 13.18 14.31
N ASP A 419 25.82 12.34 13.48
CA ASP A 419 24.80 11.37 13.88
C ASP A 419 25.32 10.23 14.80
N PRO A 420 24.44 9.70 15.68
CA PRO A 420 23.95 8.35 15.39
C PRO A 420 22.48 8.11 15.78
N VAL A 421 21.64 7.89 14.74
CA VAL A 421 20.36 7.17 14.70
C VAL A 421 19.17 7.77 15.49
N ALA A 422 18.05 7.93 14.76
CA ALA A 422 16.67 8.10 15.23
C ALA A 422 16.27 9.40 15.98
N GLY A 423 16.03 10.47 15.21
CA GLY A 423 14.76 11.21 15.22
C GLY A 423 14.45 12.23 16.34
N ALA A 424 14.57 13.53 16.03
CA ALA A 424 13.67 14.61 16.48
C ALA A 424 13.91 15.95 15.76
N SER A 425 12.84 16.63 15.31
CA SER A 425 12.89 18.05 14.91
C SER A 425 12.66 18.97 16.13
N PRO A 426 13.28 20.17 16.22
CA PRO A 426 12.50 21.38 15.94
C PRO A 426 13.26 22.60 15.37
N ALA A 427 12.54 23.47 14.66
CA ALA A 427 12.96 24.82 14.22
C ALA A 427 12.70 25.93 15.29
N PRO A 428 12.85 27.24 14.99
CA PRO A 428 14.05 27.98 14.57
C PRO A 428 14.36 29.20 15.50
N VAL A 429 15.53 29.86 15.36
CA VAL A 429 15.83 31.16 16.03
C VAL A 429 16.53 32.17 15.11
N MET A 430 16.18 33.45 15.25
CA MET A 430 16.46 34.60 14.38
C MET A 430 17.34 35.66 15.09
N ALA A 431 18.29 36.34 14.40
CA ALA A 431 18.70 37.75 14.68
C ALA A 431 19.80 38.40 13.77
N CYS A 432 19.41 39.44 13.00
CA CYS A 432 19.99 40.81 12.95
C CYS A 432 21.46 41.17 12.50
N GLY A 433 21.66 41.42 11.17
CA GLY A 433 22.33 42.59 10.52
C GLY A 433 23.78 43.02 10.87
N PRO A 434 24.28 44.21 10.42
CA PRO A 434 23.82 45.11 9.32
C PRO A 434 24.94 45.82 8.47
N TYR A 435 24.54 46.54 7.39
CA TYR A 435 25.25 47.63 6.64
C TYR A 435 26.55 47.36 5.81
N GLY A 436 26.47 47.58 4.47
CA GLY A 436 26.76 48.93 3.94
C GLY A 436 27.78 49.14 2.79
N ALA A 437 27.23 49.41 1.59
CA ALA A 437 27.66 50.41 0.58
C ALA A 437 28.79 50.16 -0.48
N LEU A 438 28.32 50.02 -1.74
CA LEU A 438 28.74 50.74 -2.97
C LEU A 438 30.18 50.62 -3.53
N SER A 439 30.32 50.09 -4.76
CA SER A 439 31.07 50.77 -5.85
C SER A 439 30.83 50.23 -7.26
N ASP A 440 30.38 51.12 -8.16
CA ASP A 440 30.30 51.08 -9.64
C ASP A 440 31.16 50.04 -10.40
N VAL A 441 30.53 49.23 -11.27
CA VAL A 441 31.22 48.46 -12.33
C VAL A 441 31.04 49.12 -13.71
N PRO A 442 32.10 49.35 -14.51
CA PRO A 442 31.97 49.98 -15.83
C PRO A 442 31.48 49.00 -16.91
N GLY A 443 30.16 48.78 -17.00
CA GLY A 443 29.56 47.92 -18.03
C GLY A 443 28.03 47.94 -18.07
N ASP A 444 27.39 47.80 -16.91
CA ASP A 444 25.92 47.67 -16.79
C ASP A 444 25.19 48.95 -17.19
N CYS A 445 25.66 50.06 -16.62
CA CYS A 445 24.95 51.33 -16.74
C CYS A 445 25.12 51.93 -18.14
N ALA A 446 24.02 52.08 -18.88
CA ALA A 446 24.00 52.60 -20.24
C ALA A 446 23.63 54.11 -20.26
N PRO A 447 24.59 55.06 -20.16
CA PRO A 447 24.32 56.50 -19.97
C PRO A 447 23.69 57.22 -21.18
N GLN A 448 23.20 56.47 -22.16
CA GLN A 448 22.44 56.93 -23.33
C GLN A 448 20.94 56.55 -23.23
N ASP A 449 20.58 55.61 -22.35
CA ASP A 449 19.23 55.12 -22.15
C ASP A 449 18.54 55.93 -21.03
N PRO A 450 17.36 56.53 -21.26
CA PRO A 450 16.64 57.27 -20.22
C PRO A 450 16.00 56.38 -19.13
N TYR A 451 16.09 55.05 -19.23
CA TYR A 451 15.53 54.08 -18.28
C TYR A 451 16.58 53.23 -17.55
N VAL A 452 17.87 53.33 -17.91
CA VAL A 452 18.97 52.57 -17.28
C VAL A 452 20.04 53.53 -16.79
N PHE A 453 19.99 53.91 -15.51
CA PHE A 453 20.94 54.86 -14.89
C PHE A 453 21.00 54.69 -13.36
N SER A 454 22.16 55.01 -12.77
CA SER A 454 22.39 54.89 -11.32
C SER A 454 21.28 55.53 -10.48
N GLY A 455 20.51 54.73 -9.74
CA GLY A 455 19.34 55.15 -8.94
C GLY A 455 18.08 55.49 -9.75
N ALA A 456 17.87 54.83 -10.89
CA ALA A 456 16.56 54.75 -11.55
C ALA A 456 15.57 53.90 -10.73
N PRO A 457 14.26 53.93 -11.02
CA PRO A 457 13.34 52.94 -10.48
C PRO A 457 13.39 51.64 -11.30
N GLU A 458 13.61 50.51 -10.63
CA GLU A 458 13.50 49.18 -11.24
C GLU A 458 12.15 48.94 -11.93
N LEU A 459 12.19 48.34 -13.12
CA LEU A 459 11.03 48.07 -13.97
C LEU A 459 10.64 46.59 -14.02
N CYS A 460 11.39 45.71 -13.35
CA CYS A 460 11.14 44.26 -13.31
C CYS A 460 11.13 43.62 -14.71
N ASP A 461 12.10 43.99 -15.55
CA ASP A 461 12.16 43.60 -16.97
C ASP A 461 13.40 42.76 -17.33
N ALA A 462 13.97 42.09 -16.32
CA ALA A 462 15.19 41.29 -16.38
C ALA A 462 16.42 42.09 -16.87
N LYS A 463 16.47 43.36 -16.48
CA LYS A 463 17.65 44.24 -16.63
C LYS A 463 17.83 45.03 -15.35
N ASP A 464 19.06 45.09 -14.88
CA ASP A 464 19.54 46.09 -13.93
C ASP A 464 19.22 47.50 -14.49
N ASN A 465 18.21 48.18 -13.95
CA ASN A 465 17.80 49.52 -14.41
C ASN A 465 18.46 50.62 -13.56
N ASP A 466 18.61 50.39 -12.26
CA ASP A 466 19.18 51.31 -11.29
C ASP A 466 20.70 51.22 -11.14
N CYS A 467 21.34 50.28 -11.85
CA CYS A 467 22.77 50.03 -11.92
C CYS A 467 23.42 49.66 -10.57
N ASP A 468 22.70 49.02 -9.64
CA ASP A 468 23.27 48.55 -8.37
C ASP A 468 24.07 47.23 -8.48
N GLY A 469 23.99 46.56 -9.64
CA GLY A 469 24.68 45.30 -9.94
C GLY A 469 23.86 44.05 -9.64
N THR A 470 22.60 44.22 -9.25
CA THR A 470 21.59 43.16 -9.17
C THR A 470 20.54 43.35 -10.26
N VAL A 471 19.65 42.36 -10.44
CA VAL A 471 18.58 42.41 -11.45
C VAL A 471 17.26 42.11 -10.74
N ASP A 472 16.30 43.03 -10.86
CA ASP A 472 14.94 42.89 -10.33
C ASP A 472 14.89 42.70 -8.79
N GLU A 473 15.87 43.22 -8.03
CA GLU A 473 16.01 43.09 -6.56
C GLU A 473 15.10 44.02 -5.73
N GLU A 474 14.86 45.25 -6.18
CA GLU A 474 13.85 46.13 -5.59
C GLU A 474 12.42 45.80 -6.08
N CYS A 475 12.25 44.77 -6.92
CA CYS A 475 10.93 44.27 -7.28
C CYS A 475 10.19 43.74 -6.03
N PRO A 476 8.91 44.11 -5.80
CA PRO A 476 8.24 43.76 -4.56
C PRO A 476 7.98 42.25 -4.52
N LEU A 477 8.85 41.47 -3.87
CA LEU A 477 8.77 40.00 -3.89
C LEU A 477 7.37 39.51 -3.53
N GLY A 478 6.69 38.97 -4.53
CA GLY A 478 5.44 38.28 -4.34
C GLY A 478 5.65 37.03 -3.49
N SER A 479 4.61 36.63 -2.77
CA SER A 479 4.55 35.31 -2.17
C SER A 479 3.10 34.84 -2.11
N ILE A 480 2.92 33.52 -2.06
CA ILE A 480 1.62 32.90 -1.90
C ILE A 480 1.65 31.99 -0.68
N THR A 481 0.70 32.17 0.24
CA THR A 481 0.46 31.28 1.38
C THR A 481 -0.81 30.47 1.13
N VAL A 482 -0.70 29.14 1.05
CA VAL A 482 -1.87 28.25 0.97
C VAL A 482 -2.54 28.18 2.35
N THR A 483 -3.81 28.56 2.44
CA THR A 483 -4.62 28.49 3.67
C THR A 483 -5.55 27.27 3.70
N SER A 484 -5.89 26.71 2.54
CA SER A 484 -6.69 25.49 2.40
C SER A 484 -6.20 24.68 1.19
N GLY A 485 -6.05 23.36 1.37
CA GLY A 485 -5.59 22.45 0.33
C GLY A 485 -5.67 20.98 0.78
N PRO A 486 -5.25 20.02 -0.07
CA PRO A 486 -5.22 18.61 0.26
C PRO A 486 -4.32 18.30 1.46
N LYS A 487 -4.60 17.17 2.12
CA LYS A 487 -3.75 16.58 3.17
C LYS A 487 -2.93 15.40 2.61
N PRO A 488 -1.95 14.86 3.34
CA PRO A 488 -1.39 13.55 3.01
C PRO A 488 -2.49 12.49 2.85
N LEU A 489 -2.37 11.68 1.80
CA LEU A 489 -3.30 10.58 1.47
C LEU A 489 -4.76 11.01 1.27
N GLN A 490 -4.99 12.30 0.97
CA GLN A 490 -6.33 12.88 0.88
C GLN A 490 -7.18 12.19 -0.19
N PHE A 491 -8.34 11.72 0.24
CA PHE A 491 -9.39 11.23 -0.62
C PHE A 491 -10.38 12.36 -0.93
N TYR A 492 -10.86 12.44 -2.18
CA TYR A 492 -12.02 13.26 -2.53
C TYR A 492 -13.12 12.38 -3.14
N PRO A 493 -14.38 12.58 -2.76
CA PRO A 493 -15.49 11.85 -3.35
C PRO A 493 -15.78 12.34 -4.78
N ARG A 494 -16.04 11.41 -5.70
CA ARG A 494 -16.49 11.73 -7.05
C ARG A 494 -17.96 12.13 -7.03
N THR A 495 -18.35 12.96 -7.99
CA THR A 495 -19.77 13.17 -8.32
C THR A 495 -20.18 12.07 -9.30
N PRO A 496 -21.12 11.16 -8.95
CA PRO A 496 -21.46 10.02 -9.82
C PRO A 496 -21.94 10.41 -11.21
N ALA A 497 -22.58 11.57 -11.35
CA ALA A 497 -23.10 12.07 -12.62
C ALA A 497 -22.03 12.60 -13.60
N THR A 498 -20.81 12.91 -13.12
CA THR A 498 -19.70 13.43 -13.95
C THR A 498 -18.50 12.50 -13.98
N GLY A 499 -18.34 11.60 -12.99
CA GLY A 499 -17.13 10.80 -12.83
C GLY A 499 -15.92 11.59 -12.32
N THR A 500 -16.14 12.80 -11.78
CA THR A 500 -15.04 13.71 -11.38
C THR A 500 -15.12 14.09 -9.90
N CYS A 501 -13.97 14.28 -9.29
CA CYS A 501 -13.83 14.87 -7.96
C CYS A 501 -13.46 16.34 -8.07
N THR A 502 -14.06 17.18 -7.25
CA THR A 502 -13.78 18.63 -7.23
C THR A 502 -13.47 19.08 -5.82
N PHE A 503 -12.38 19.82 -5.66
CA PHE A 503 -12.04 20.53 -4.43
C PHE A 503 -11.50 21.92 -4.77
N VAL A 504 -11.23 22.73 -3.74
CA VAL A 504 -10.72 24.09 -3.91
C VAL A 504 -9.44 24.22 -3.10
N VAL A 505 -8.41 24.79 -3.71
CA VAL A 505 -7.23 25.28 -2.99
C VAL A 505 -7.38 26.77 -2.82
N GLU A 506 -7.18 27.24 -1.60
CA GLU A 506 -7.34 28.65 -1.22
C GLU A 506 -6.08 29.17 -0.55
N GLY A 507 -5.87 30.47 -0.65
CA GLY A 507 -4.75 31.11 0.01
C GLY A 507 -4.71 32.61 -0.22
N GLU A 508 -3.64 33.23 0.27
CA GLU A 508 -3.43 34.66 0.25
C GLU A 508 -2.18 35.01 -0.56
N THR A 509 -2.25 36.09 -1.34
CA THR A 509 -1.11 36.60 -2.11
C THR A 509 -0.56 37.87 -1.43
N GLN A 510 0.74 37.92 -1.23
CA GLN A 510 1.47 39.10 -0.74
C GLN A 510 2.43 39.61 -1.82
N GLY A 511 2.93 40.85 -1.67
CA GLY A 511 3.88 41.46 -2.61
C GLY A 511 3.32 41.65 -4.03
N ALA A 512 4.17 41.50 -5.05
CA ALA A 512 3.81 41.61 -6.46
C ALA A 512 3.48 40.25 -7.12
N ALA A 513 2.92 39.29 -6.38
CA ALA A 513 2.29 38.14 -7.03
C ALA A 513 1.09 38.65 -7.85
N THR A 514 1.08 38.39 -9.15
CA THR A 514 0.02 38.83 -10.07
C THR A 514 -0.88 37.68 -10.52
N GLU A 515 -0.37 36.45 -10.48
CA GLU A 515 -1.14 35.23 -10.77
C GLU A 515 -0.79 34.09 -9.80
N ALA A 516 -1.80 33.28 -9.49
CA ALA A 516 -1.70 32.04 -8.73
C ALA A 516 -2.10 30.88 -9.65
N GLY A 517 -1.35 29.79 -9.62
CA GLY A 517 -1.52 28.64 -10.49
C GLY A 517 -1.61 27.34 -9.70
N ILE A 518 -2.28 26.35 -10.28
CA ILE A 518 -2.19 24.96 -9.88
C ILE A 518 -1.83 24.15 -11.09
N ARG A 519 -0.71 23.43 -11.01
CA ARG A 519 -0.32 22.38 -11.94
C ARG A 519 -0.63 21.04 -11.30
N LEU A 520 -1.56 20.33 -11.93
CA LEU A 520 -1.99 19.00 -11.54
C LEU A 520 -1.21 17.99 -12.37
N LEU A 521 -0.57 17.04 -11.70
CA LEU A 521 0.03 15.86 -12.32
C LEU A 521 -0.80 14.63 -11.97
N GLN A 522 -0.84 13.68 -12.90
CA GLN A 522 -1.47 12.37 -12.76
C GLN A 522 -0.37 11.34 -13.04
N ASP A 523 -0.06 10.50 -12.05
CA ASP A 523 1.01 9.48 -12.14
C ASP A 523 2.35 10.05 -12.64
N GLY A 524 2.74 11.20 -12.08
CA GLY A 524 3.96 11.94 -12.43
C GLY A 524 3.93 12.70 -13.77
N LYS A 525 2.85 12.59 -14.56
CA LYS A 525 2.71 13.24 -15.87
C LYS A 525 1.84 14.50 -15.77
N PRO A 526 2.13 15.59 -16.50
CA PRO A 526 1.27 16.77 -16.51
C PRO A 526 -0.14 16.43 -16.98
N PHE A 527 -1.15 16.73 -16.16
CA PHE A 527 -2.57 16.47 -16.44
C PHE A 527 -3.33 17.76 -16.77
N GLY A 528 -3.08 18.84 -16.04
CA GLY A 528 -3.70 20.13 -16.32
C GLY A 528 -3.11 21.28 -15.50
N THR A 529 -3.41 22.51 -15.93
CA THR A 529 -3.04 23.73 -15.22
C THR A 529 -4.25 24.65 -15.11
N THR A 530 -4.55 25.13 -13.90
CA THR A 530 -5.61 26.11 -13.63
C THR A 530 -4.99 27.38 -13.06
N LEU A 531 -5.26 28.53 -13.69
CA LEU A 531 -4.71 29.83 -13.27
C LEU A 531 -5.83 30.75 -12.74
N ALA A 532 -5.49 31.58 -11.76
CA ALA A 532 -6.31 32.68 -11.27
C ALA A 532 -5.47 33.94 -11.08
N GLY A 533 -6.03 35.10 -11.44
CA GLY A 533 -5.39 36.38 -11.14
C GLY A 533 -5.29 36.60 -9.63
N ALA A 534 -4.12 37.05 -9.17
CA ALA A 534 -3.86 37.34 -7.76
C ALA A 534 -4.58 38.63 -7.33
N GLY A 535 -5.84 38.47 -6.93
CA GLY A 535 -6.37 39.28 -5.85
C GLY A 535 -5.69 38.89 -4.53
N PRO A 536 -5.81 39.70 -3.46
CA PRO A 536 -5.17 39.41 -2.16
C PRO A 536 -5.54 38.04 -1.56
N LEU A 537 -6.63 37.44 -2.04
CA LEU A 537 -7.02 36.06 -1.83
C LEU A 537 -7.21 35.38 -3.20
N PHE A 538 -6.75 34.14 -3.33
CA PHE A 538 -7.07 33.26 -4.45
C PHE A 538 -7.87 32.04 -3.96
N SER A 539 -8.70 31.50 -4.86
CA SER A 539 -9.54 30.33 -4.62
C SER A 539 -9.68 29.63 -5.97
N ILE A 540 -8.93 28.54 -6.16
CA ILE A 540 -8.79 27.83 -7.42
C ILE A 540 -9.46 26.46 -7.30
N PRO A 541 -10.52 26.18 -8.09
CA PRO A 541 -11.10 24.85 -8.14
C PRO A 541 -10.17 23.89 -8.92
N VAL A 542 -9.92 22.73 -8.33
CA VAL A 542 -9.23 21.61 -8.95
C VAL A 542 -10.24 20.53 -9.27
N THR A 543 -10.17 19.98 -10.49
CA THR A 543 -10.97 18.83 -10.91
C THR A 543 -10.04 17.68 -11.24
N MET A 544 -10.37 16.49 -10.76
CA MET A 544 -9.67 15.23 -11.03
C MET A 544 -10.68 14.22 -11.59
N ASP A 545 -10.25 13.40 -12.54
CA ASP A 545 -11.06 12.29 -13.05
C ASP A 545 -10.94 11.08 -12.12
N VAL A 546 -12.02 10.31 -11.98
CA VAL A 546 -11.98 9.01 -11.29
C VAL A 546 -11.11 8.02 -12.05
N GLY A 547 -10.33 7.23 -11.32
CA GLY A 547 -9.48 6.18 -11.84
C GLY A 547 -8.43 5.77 -10.81
N LEU A 548 -7.71 4.66 -11.06
CA LEU A 548 -6.60 4.21 -10.23
C LEU A 548 -5.33 5.04 -10.48
N HIS A 549 -5.45 6.35 -10.28
CA HIS A 549 -4.43 7.36 -10.52
C HIS A 549 -4.04 8.08 -9.24
N LYS A 550 -2.75 8.34 -9.05
CA LYS A 550 -2.22 9.15 -7.97
C LYS A 550 -1.98 10.57 -8.49
N TYR A 551 -2.73 11.53 -7.94
CA TYR A 551 -2.58 12.92 -8.29
C TYR A 551 -1.56 13.64 -7.40
N GLU A 552 -0.78 14.53 -8.03
CA GLU A 552 0.07 15.50 -7.37
C GLU A 552 -0.41 16.92 -7.71
N VAL A 553 -0.74 17.68 -6.67
CA VAL A 553 -1.27 19.04 -6.77
C VAL A 553 -0.15 20.02 -6.43
N VAL A 554 0.45 20.66 -7.43
CA VAL A 554 1.48 21.68 -7.24
C VAL A 554 0.84 23.05 -7.32
N VAL A 555 0.89 23.80 -6.22
CA VAL A 555 0.52 25.22 -6.17
C VAL A 555 1.74 26.04 -6.57
N GLU A 556 1.57 26.95 -7.50
CA GLU A 556 2.62 27.78 -8.09
C GLU A 556 2.16 29.24 -8.27
N TRP A 557 3.09 30.17 -8.51
CA TRP A 557 2.78 31.59 -8.67
C TRP A 557 3.71 32.31 -9.64
N ASP A 558 3.24 33.44 -10.17
CA ASP A 558 3.97 34.34 -11.07
C ASP A 558 3.79 35.81 -10.64
N ASN A 559 4.82 36.62 -10.85
CA ASN A 559 4.85 38.08 -10.66
C ASN A 559 4.52 38.86 -11.95
N GLY A 560 4.09 38.17 -13.01
CA GLY A 560 3.73 38.74 -14.31
C GLY A 560 4.86 38.66 -15.34
N THR A 561 5.90 37.88 -15.04
CA THR A 561 7.02 37.60 -15.94
C THR A 561 6.79 36.36 -16.80
N GLY A 562 5.77 35.55 -16.46
CA GLY A 562 5.52 34.23 -17.04
C GLY A 562 6.38 33.11 -16.45
N TRP A 563 7.14 33.38 -15.38
CA TRP A 563 7.96 32.37 -14.72
C TRP A 563 7.32 31.85 -13.42
N TRP A 564 6.87 30.60 -13.48
CA TRP A 564 6.11 29.96 -12.41
C TRP A 564 7.01 29.33 -11.34
N LYS A 565 6.82 29.73 -10.08
CA LYS A 565 7.50 29.15 -8.91
C LYS A 565 6.56 28.26 -8.10
N PRO A 566 6.89 26.99 -7.83
CA PRO A 566 6.12 26.16 -6.89
C PRO A 566 6.27 26.68 -5.45
N VAL A 567 5.18 26.58 -4.67
CA VAL A 567 5.13 26.99 -3.24
C VAL A 567 4.55 25.92 -2.32
N ALA A 568 3.76 24.98 -2.85
CA ALA A 568 3.28 23.83 -2.10
C ALA A 568 3.02 22.65 -3.06
N THR A 569 3.29 21.43 -2.59
CA THR A 569 3.06 20.21 -3.35
C THR A 569 2.33 19.18 -2.48
N PHE A 570 1.19 18.68 -2.96
CA PHE A 570 0.40 17.66 -2.28
C PHE A 570 0.37 16.37 -3.12
N LYS A 571 1.02 15.31 -2.63
CA LYS A 571 1.14 14.02 -3.33
C LYS A 571 0.12 12.99 -2.82
N ASN A 572 -0.09 11.93 -3.61
CA ASN A 572 -0.95 10.79 -3.28
C ASN A 572 -2.42 11.17 -3.00
N VAL A 573 -2.94 12.15 -3.74
CA VAL A 573 -4.36 12.52 -3.72
C VAL A 573 -5.13 11.58 -4.65
N VAL A 574 -6.31 11.10 -4.23
CA VAL A 574 -7.13 10.14 -5.01
C VAL A 574 -8.59 10.60 -5.13
N CYS A 575 -9.27 10.14 -6.18
CA CYS A 575 -10.65 10.47 -6.54
C CYS A 575 -11.51 9.20 -6.60
N GLY A 576 -12.63 9.10 -5.88
CA GLY A 576 -13.36 7.82 -5.80
C GLY A 576 -14.71 7.80 -5.10
N ASP A 577 -15.20 6.60 -4.76
CA ASP A 577 -16.49 6.36 -4.09
C ASP A 577 -16.41 6.14 -2.58
N VAL A 578 -17.51 6.43 -1.87
CA VAL A 578 -17.57 6.39 -0.40
C VAL A 578 -18.61 5.39 0.10
N PHE A 579 -18.16 4.50 0.99
CA PHE A 579 -18.96 3.45 1.63
C PHE A 579 -18.79 3.44 3.15
N LEU A 580 -19.84 3.01 3.86
CA LEU A 580 -19.83 2.83 5.30
C LEU A 580 -20.08 1.37 5.68
N ILE A 581 -19.45 0.90 6.77
CA ILE A 581 -19.81 -0.34 7.46
C ILE A 581 -20.28 0.01 8.87
N ASP A 582 -21.34 -0.63 9.34
CA ASP A 582 -21.78 -0.55 10.73
C ASP A 582 -22.36 -1.90 11.23
N GLY A 583 -22.48 -2.05 12.54
CA GLY A 583 -22.98 -3.26 13.19
C GLY A 583 -22.10 -3.76 14.34
N GLN A 584 -21.97 -5.09 14.49
CA GLN A 584 -21.25 -5.72 15.63
C GLN A 584 -19.96 -6.44 15.24
N SER A 585 -19.54 -7.49 15.97
CA SER A 585 -18.22 -8.13 15.81
C SER A 585 -17.96 -8.65 14.40
N ASN A 586 -18.95 -9.28 13.77
CA ASN A 586 -18.82 -9.73 12.38
C ASN A 586 -18.87 -8.58 11.36
N ALA A 587 -19.23 -7.35 11.76
CA ALA A 587 -19.01 -6.13 10.96
C ALA A 587 -17.65 -5.47 11.27
N VAL A 588 -17.11 -5.60 12.48
CA VAL A 588 -15.74 -5.21 12.82
C VAL A 588 -14.73 -6.08 12.07
N ALA A 589 -15.01 -7.39 11.99
CA ALA A 589 -14.27 -8.39 11.21
C ALA A 589 -12.75 -8.29 11.32
N SER A 590 -12.26 -8.07 12.55
CA SER A 590 -10.84 -8.24 12.86
C SER A 590 -10.42 -9.69 12.72
N ASP A 591 -9.12 -9.92 12.66
CA ASP A 591 -8.53 -11.23 12.76
C ASP A 591 -8.78 -11.84 14.16
N TYR A 592 -9.87 -12.61 14.27
CA TYR A 592 -10.27 -13.28 15.50
C TYR A 592 -9.47 -14.57 15.77
N HIS A 593 -8.73 -15.05 14.78
CA HIS A 593 -8.09 -16.37 14.80
C HIS A 593 -6.55 -16.33 14.73
N GLY A 594 -5.96 -15.18 14.39
CA GLY A 594 -4.51 -14.98 14.26
C GLY A 594 -3.96 -15.45 12.92
N GLU A 595 -4.77 -15.35 11.85
CA GLU A 595 -4.42 -15.77 10.50
C GLU A 595 -3.47 -14.77 9.79
N LEU A 596 -3.52 -13.47 10.13
CA LEU A 596 -2.68 -12.40 9.56
C LEU A 596 -2.70 -12.33 8.01
N LEU A 597 -3.86 -12.64 7.42
CA LEU A 597 -4.06 -12.66 5.97
C LEU A 597 -4.82 -11.43 5.44
N GLY A 598 -5.62 -10.75 6.26
CA GLY A 598 -6.46 -9.64 5.80
C GLY A 598 -5.65 -8.45 5.31
N ASP A 599 -4.59 -8.07 6.03
CA ASP A 599 -3.79 -6.91 5.68
C ASP A 599 -2.99 -7.11 4.38
N LYS A 600 -2.79 -8.35 3.91
CA LYS A 600 -2.22 -8.67 2.58
C LYS A 600 -3.07 -8.12 1.43
N GLU A 601 -4.36 -7.86 1.67
CA GLU A 601 -5.24 -7.26 0.67
C GLU A 601 -5.11 -5.72 0.55
N SER A 602 -4.37 -5.07 1.44
CA SER A 602 -4.28 -3.59 1.51
C SER A 602 -3.81 -2.94 0.20
N SER A 603 -4.42 -1.81 -0.16
CA SER A 603 -4.11 -1.08 -1.40
C SER A 603 -4.03 0.43 -1.16
N THR A 604 -3.08 1.10 -1.82
CA THR A 604 -2.96 2.58 -1.77
C THR A 604 -4.14 3.32 -2.44
N PHE A 605 -5.10 2.61 -3.04
CA PHE A 605 -6.35 3.17 -3.56
C PHE A 605 -7.58 2.84 -2.70
N VAL A 606 -7.45 1.98 -1.67
CA VAL A 606 -8.47 1.81 -0.63
C VAL A 606 -8.07 2.61 0.61
N ARG A 607 -8.94 3.50 1.06
CA ARG A 607 -8.70 4.45 2.15
C ARG A 607 -9.71 4.29 3.26
N SER A 608 -9.33 4.70 4.45
CA SER A 608 -10.27 5.03 5.54
C SER A 608 -9.95 6.41 6.13
N PHE A 609 -10.80 6.90 7.02
CA PHE A 609 -10.61 8.18 7.70
C PHE A 609 -10.60 8.02 9.21
N GLY A 610 -9.53 8.47 9.86
CA GLY A 610 -9.30 8.31 11.29
C GLY A 610 -9.23 6.85 11.76
N SER A 611 -9.27 6.66 13.08
CA SER A 611 -9.34 5.36 13.73
C SER A 611 -10.78 5.01 14.14
N SER A 612 -11.10 3.72 14.25
CA SER A 612 -12.44 3.27 14.70
C SER A 612 -12.57 3.12 16.23
N VAL A 613 -11.66 3.74 17.02
CA VAL A 613 -11.61 3.60 18.49
C VAL A 613 -12.98 3.80 19.15
N ASN A 614 -13.37 2.83 19.97
CA ASN A 614 -14.64 2.79 20.69
C ASN A 614 -14.69 3.78 21.88
N GLY A 615 -14.65 5.07 21.58
CA GLY A 615 -14.82 6.15 22.56
C GLY A 615 -14.43 7.55 22.03
N PRO A 616 -14.53 8.60 22.85
CA PRO A 616 -14.30 9.98 22.43
C PRO A 616 -12.87 10.30 21.91
N SER A 617 -11.90 9.43 22.17
CA SER A 617 -10.55 9.51 21.60
C SER A 617 -10.51 9.37 20.08
N VAL A 618 -11.59 8.89 19.44
CA VAL A 618 -11.78 8.95 17.98
C VAL A 618 -11.48 10.35 17.41
N ALA A 619 -11.76 11.41 18.17
CA ALA A 619 -11.53 12.78 17.75
C ALA A 619 -10.06 13.21 17.70
N GLY A 620 -9.14 12.39 18.22
CA GLY A 620 -7.70 12.62 18.18
C GLY A 620 -7.07 12.32 16.82
N ASP A 621 -7.73 11.54 15.96
CA ASP A 621 -7.25 11.20 14.63
C ASP A 621 -8.18 11.80 13.56
N THR A 622 -7.58 12.59 12.66
CA THR A 622 -8.28 13.30 11.57
C THR A 622 -7.53 13.18 10.24
N GLY A 623 -6.71 12.13 10.10
CA GLY A 623 -6.00 11.78 8.88
C GLY A 623 -6.81 10.85 7.97
N PHE A 624 -6.41 10.82 6.70
CA PHE A 624 -6.74 9.70 5.81
C PHE A 624 -5.64 8.65 5.93
N HIS A 625 -6.04 7.39 5.93
CA HIS A 625 -5.17 6.23 6.11
C HIS A 625 -5.36 5.25 4.95
N ILE A 626 -4.37 4.39 4.70
CA ILE A 626 -4.60 3.16 3.94
C ILE A 626 -5.59 2.30 4.76
N ALA A 627 -6.52 1.63 4.10
CA ALA A 627 -7.43 0.73 4.79
C ALA A 627 -6.72 -0.56 5.22
N VAL A 628 -6.95 -1.00 6.46
CA VAL A 628 -6.41 -2.24 7.05
C VAL A 628 -7.52 -3.09 7.64
N ALA A 629 -7.32 -4.40 7.71
CA ALA A 629 -8.32 -5.41 8.01
C ALA A 629 -8.12 -6.08 9.38
N ASP A 630 -6.92 -6.54 9.69
CA ASP A 630 -6.72 -7.54 10.75
C ASP A 630 -6.86 -6.93 12.16
N SER A 631 -6.36 -5.71 12.35
CA SER A 631 -6.43 -5.00 13.64
C SER A 631 -7.73 -4.18 13.78
N PRO A 632 -8.56 -4.42 14.82
CA PRO A 632 -9.72 -3.57 15.10
C PRO A 632 -9.31 -2.26 15.77
N TYR A 633 -10.11 -1.21 15.57
CA TYR A 633 -10.02 0.05 16.32
C TYR A 633 -8.74 0.87 16.11
N VAL A 634 -7.86 0.50 15.17
CA VAL A 634 -6.65 1.26 14.79
C VAL A 634 -6.97 2.29 13.69
N PRO A 635 -6.06 3.25 13.39
CA PRO A 635 -6.14 4.07 12.18
C PRO A 635 -6.28 3.20 10.94
N GLY A 636 -7.20 3.52 10.02
CA GLY A 636 -7.39 2.73 8.80
C GLY A 636 -8.30 1.50 8.93
N ALA A 637 -8.66 1.06 10.13
CA ALA A 637 -9.35 -0.22 10.34
C ALA A 637 -10.76 -0.28 9.70
N VAL A 638 -10.94 -1.25 8.79
CA VAL A 638 -12.19 -1.56 8.08
C VAL A 638 -12.66 -3.01 8.21
N GLY A 639 -11.81 -3.94 8.70
CA GLY A 639 -12.13 -5.37 8.85
C GLY A 639 -11.91 -6.18 7.56
N GLN A 640 -11.70 -7.49 7.70
CA GLN A 640 -11.31 -8.41 6.60
C GLN A 640 -12.29 -8.40 5.41
N TRP A 641 -13.57 -8.76 5.62
CA TRP A 641 -14.54 -8.71 4.51
C TRP A 641 -14.77 -7.30 3.98
N GLY A 642 -14.56 -6.27 4.82
CA GLY A 642 -14.68 -4.87 4.42
C GLY A 642 -13.58 -4.44 3.46
N LEU A 643 -12.33 -4.82 3.75
CA LEU A 643 -11.19 -4.57 2.87
C LEU A 643 -11.35 -5.35 1.55
N HIS A 644 -11.73 -6.62 1.62
CA HIS A 644 -11.99 -7.46 0.44
C HIS A 644 -13.10 -6.89 -0.46
N LEU A 645 -14.23 -6.50 0.14
CA LEU A 645 -15.33 -5.80 -0.54
C LEU A 645 -14.85 -4.53 -1.25
N ALA A 646 -14.08 -3.69 -0.55
CA ALA A 646 -13.58 -2.44 -1.13
C ALA A 646 -12.55 -2.67 -2.23
N ARG A 647 -11.67 -3.67 -2.08
CA ARG A 647 -10.69 -4.07 -3.10
C ARG A 647 -11.37 -4.61 -4.36
N THR A 648 -12.31 -5.53 -4.20
CA THR A 648 -13.07 -6.11 -5.31
C THR A 648 -13.81 -5.04 -6.13
N ILE A 649 -14.48 -4.10 -5.46
CA ILE A 649 -15.15 -2.97 -6.15
C ILE A 649 -14.10 -2.06 -6.80
N MET A 650 -12.99 -1.77 -6.10
CA MET A 650 -11.93 -0.89 -6.61
C MET A 650 -11.29 -1.41 -7.89
N GLU A 651 -10.92 -2.69 -7.93
CA GLU A 651 -10.28 -3.32 -9.09
C GLU A 651 -11.27 -3.41 -10.25
N ALA A 652 -12.44 -3.98 -10.01
CA ALA A 652 -13.41 -4.26 -11.07
C ALA A 652 -14.09 -3.01 -11.66
N GLU A 653 -14.23 -1.93 -10.87
CA GLU A 653 -14.79 -0.64 -11.31
C GLU A 653 -13.70 0.44 -11.51
N SER A 654 -12.41 0.06 -11.42
CA SER A 654 -11.24 0.96 -11.54
C SER A 654 -11.35 2.25 -10.71
N THR A 655 -11.99 2.17 -9.53
CA THR A 655 -12.42 3.34 -8.75
C THR A 655 -11.87 3.26 -7.33
N PRO A 656 -11.01 4.20 -6.89
CA PRO A 656 -10.57 4.29 -5.50
C PRO A 656 -11.75 4.30 -4.52
N ILE A 657 -11.61 3.64 -3.37
CA ILE A 657 -12.69 3.50 -2.38
C ILE A 657 -12.30 4.10 -1.04
N LEU A 658 -13.17 4.93 -0.47
CA LEU A 658 -13.12 5.34 0.94
C LEU A 658 -14.14 4.53 1.72
N LEU A 659 -13.66 3.62 2.58
CA LEU A 659 -14.48 2.77 3.43
C LEU A 659 -14.32 3.20 4.89
N ILE A 660 -15.39 3.58 5.56
CA ILE A 660 -15.37 3.98 6.99
C ILE A 660 -16.22 3.00 7.79
N ASN A 661 -15.56 2.16 8.60
CA ASN A 661 -16.21 1.19 9.48
C ASN A 661 -16.44 1.78 10.88
N GLY A 662 -17.71 1.84 11.32
CA GLY A 662 -18.14 2.31 12.63
C GLY A 662 -18.55 1.20 13.62
N ALA A 663 -18.50 -0.06 13.20
CA ALA A 663 -19.00 -1.20 13.95
C ALA A 663 -18.31 -1.39 15.31
N VAL A 664 -19.02 -2.01 16.26
CA VAL A 664 -18.51 -2.27 17.62
C VAL A 664 -18.93 -3.66 18.11
N GLY A 665 -17.94 -4.49 18.47
CA GLY A 665 -18.15 -5.87 18.90
C GLY A 665 -19.16 -6.06 20.04
N GLY A 666 -20.03 -7.06 19.92
CA GLY A 666 -20.97 -7.48 20.97
C GLY A 666 -22.18 -6.57 21.22
N THR A 667 -22.48 -5.63 20.33
CA THR A 667 -23.52 -4.60 20.54
C THR A 667 -24.90 -4.98 20.00
N THR A 668 -25.96 -4.45 20.63
CA THR A 668 -27.35 -4.57 20.15
C THR A 668 -27.73 -3.43 19.22
N VAL A 669 -28.75 -3.62 18.37
CA VAL A 669 -29.31 -2.57 17.48
C VAL A 669 -29.77 -1.32 18.26
N GLN A 670 -30.16 -1.50 19.53
CA GLN A 670 -30.51 -0.40 20.44
C GLN A 670 -29.32 0.51 20.80
N GLN A 671 -28.08 0.02 20.75
CA GLN A 671 -26.86 0.80 21.02
C GLN A 671 -26.37 1.60 19.79
N HIS A 672 -26.87 1.24 18.61
CA HIS A 672 -26.62 1.90 17.32
C HIS A 672 -27.61 3.02 17.00
N GLN A 673 -28.60 3.25 17.86
CA GLN A 673 -29.56 4.34 17.68
C GLN A 673 -28.87 5.71 17.83
N ARG A 674 -29.30 6.67 17.02
CA ARG A 674 -28.81 8.05 17.04
C ARG A 674 -29.19 8.77 18.34
N ASN A 675 -28.34 9.69 18.78
CA ASN A 675 -28.68 10.65 19.82
C ASN A 675 -29.23 11.93 19.17
N ASP A 676 -30.55 12.06 19.01
CA ASP A 676 -31.17 13.22 18.36
C ASP A 676 -30.85 14.58 19.00
N ALA A 677 -30.51 14.59 20.30
CA ALA A 677 -30.11 15.81 20.99
C ALA A 677 -28.66 16.22 20.68
N ASN A 678 -27.82 15.28 20.24
CA ASN A 678 -26.45 15.49 19.82
C ASN A 678 -26.02 14.38 18.83
N PRO A 679 -26.30 14.51 17.53
CA PRO A 679 -26.08 13.43 16.56
C PRO A 679 -24.63 12.93 16.49
N GLU A 680 -23.65 13.80 16.69
CA GLU A 680 -22.22 13.50 16.76
C GLU A 680 -21.72 13.19 18.19
N ASP A 681 -22.59 12.65 19.06
CA ASP A 681 -22.17 12.26 20.41
C ASP A 681 -21.16 11.11 20.37
N LEU A 682 -19.88 11.45 20.56
CA LEU A 682 -18.75 10.51 20.51
C LEU A 682 -18.80 9.40 21.59
N ASN A 683 -19.71 9.51 22.56
CA ASN A 683 -19.96 8.43 23.53
C ASN A 683 -20.88 7.33 22.95
N THR A 684 -21.64 7.63 21.89
CA THR A 684 -22.51 6.70 21.15
C THR A 684 -21.78 6.08 19.96
N ILE A 685 -22.27 4.94 19.45
CA ILE A 685 -21.66 4.28 18.29
C ILE A 685 -21.92 5.11 17.03
N TYR A 686 -23.20 5.36 16.76
CA TYR A 686 -23.68 6.19 15.66
C TYR A 686 -22.95 7.54 15.59
N GLY A 687 -22.84 8.25 16.71
CA GLY A 687 -22.24 9.59 16.74
C GLY A 687 -20.73 9.60 16.45
N ARG A 688 -20.00 8.52 16.72
CA ARG A 688 -18.59 8.42 16.28
C ARG A 688 -18.46 8.17 14.79
N LEU A 689 -19.33 7.33 14.21
CA LEU A 689 -19.36 7.10 12.76
C LEU A 689 -19.72 8.41 12.04
N LEU A 690 -20.83 9.04 12.42
CA LEU A 690 -21.28 10.31 11.84
C LEU A 690 -20.20 11.39 11.98
N TRP A 691 -19.57 11.52 13.16
CA TRP A 691 -18.48 12.49 13.34
C TRP A 691 -17.30 12.23 12.39
N ARG A 692 -16.85 10.97 12.22
CA ARG A 692 -15.76 10.65 11.28
C ARG A 692 -16.14 11.00 9.84
N VAL A 693 -17.36 10.66 9.43
CA VAL A 693 -17.88 10.91 8.07
C VAL A 693 -18.04 12.42 7.79
N ASN A 694 -18.56 13.19 8.75
CA ASN A 694 -18.63 14.65 8.66
C ASN A 694 -17.24 15.30 8.71
N LYS A 695 -16.32 14.78 9.53
CA LYS A 695 -14.96 15.31 9.67
C LYS A 695 -14.08 15.05 8.44
N ALA A 696 -14.33 13.95 7.73
CA ALA A 696 -13.79 13.65 6.42
C ALA A 696 -14.39 14.54 5.30
N GLY A 697 -15.56 15.13 5.53
CA GLY A 697 -16.29 15.96 4.56
C GLY A 697 -17.11 15.16 3.54
N VAL A 698 -17.46 13.90 3.83
CA VAL A 698 -17.99 12.95 2.82
C VAL A 698 -19.42 12.47 3.06
N ALA A 699 -20.13 12.97 4.08
CA ALA A 699 -21.50 12.55 4.40
C ALA A 699 -22.48 12.68 3.22
N GLY A 700 -22.36 13.78 2.45
CA GLY A 700 -23.13 14.00 1.22
C GLY A 700 -22.69 13.17 0.02
N SER A 701 -21.76 12.23 0.18
CA SER A 701 -21.19 11.40 -0.90
C SER A 701 -21.20 9.91 -0.60
N VAL A 702 -21.71 9.49 0.57
CA VAL A 702 -21.93 8.08 0.90
C VAL A 702 -22.90 7.48 -0.12
N ARG A 703 -22.45 6.46 -0.85
CA ARG A 703 -23.27 5.75 -1.86
C ARG A 703 -23.89 4.47 -1.29
N GLY A 704 -23.18 3.80 -0.40
CA GLY A 704 -23.56 2.49 0.15
C GLY A 704 -23.30 2.38 1.65
N ILE A 705 -24.22 1.72 2.37
CA ILE A 705 -24.08 1.37 3.79
C ILE A 705 -24.25 -0.15 3.92
N PHE A 706 -23.26 -0.82 4.49
CA PHE A 706 -23.27 -2.26 4.74
C PHE A 706 -23.49 -2.52 6.23
N TRP A 707 -24.40 -3.45 6.57
CA TRP A 707 -24.83 -3.69 7.95
C TRP A 707 -24.78 -5.17 8.33
N HIS A 708 -23.93 -5.54 9.30
CA HIS A 708 -23.95 -6.88 9.89
C HIS A 708 -24.16 -6.82 11.42
N GLN A 709 -25.41 -7.06 11.84
CA GLN A 709 -25.77 -7.13 13.25
C GLN A 709 -27.06 -7.93 13.47
N GLY A 710 -27.10 -8.67 14.58
CA GLY A 710 -28.33 -9.26 15.12
C GLY A 710 -28.09 -10.36 16.15
N GLU A 711 -26.86 -10.86 16.27
CA GLU A 711 -26.49 -11.95 17.17
C GLU A 711 -26.78 -11.55 18.63
N SER A 712 -26.44 -10.33 19.04
CA SER A 712 -26.73 -9.83 20.40
C SER A 712 -28.22 -9.58 20.69
N ASP A 713 -29.09 -9.61 19.68
CA ASP A 713 -30.53 -9.36 19.78
C ASP A 713 -31.38 -10.62 19.58
N GLY A 714 -30.80 -11.82 19.70
CA GLY A 714 -31.46 -13.06 19.30
C GLY A 714 -32.76 -13.43 20.02
N ALA A 715 -33.05 -12.82 21.17
CA ALA A 715 -34.33 -12.96 21.89
C ALA A 715 -35.35 -11.83 21.61
N MET A 716 -35.01 -10.84 20.78
CA MET A 716 -35.86 -9.68 20.52
C MET A 716 -37.07 -10.03 19.64
N PRO A 717 -38.28 -9.58 19.96
CA PRO A 717 -39.45 -9.75 19.09
C PRO A 717 -39.26 -9.07 17.73
N TYR A 718 -39.77 -9.68 16.66
CA TYR A 718 -39.74 -9.17 15.29
C TYR A 718 -40.07 -7.66 15.20
N LYS A 719 -41.16 -7.23 15.85
CA LYS A 719 -41.61 -5.84 15.79
C LYS A 719 -40.63 -4.89 16.46
N ASP A 720 -40.08 -5.26 17.61
CA ASP A 720 -39.21 -4.36 18.39
C ASP A 720 -37.87 -4.16 17.66
N TYR A 721 -37.34 -5.22 17.02
CA TYR A 721 -36.14 -5.15 16.18
C TYR A 721 -36.42 -4.33 14.90
N LEU A 722 -37.56 -4.54 14.22
CA LEU A 722 -37.94 -3.76 13.04
C LEU A 722 -38.16 -2.27 13.35
N ASP A 723 -38.77 -1.93 14.48
CA ASP A 723 -38.99 -0.53 14.88
C ASP A 723 -37.64 0.20 15.06
N LEU A 724 -36.66 -0.44 15.71
CA LEU A 724 -35.30 0.11 15.92
C LEU A 724 -34.50 0.18 14.61
N TRP A 725 -34.64 -0.80 13.71
CA TRP A 725 -33.99 -0.79 12.41
C TRP A 725 -34.58 0.30 11.49
N THR A 726 -35.91 0.51 11.55
CA THR A 726 -36.59 1.56 10.78
C THR A 726 -36.19 2.96 11.24
N ALA A 727 -36.07 3.18 12.57
CA ALA A 727 -35.58 4.46 13.11
C ALA A 727 -34.15 4.77 12.62
N MET A 728 -33.23 3.80 12.75
CA MET A 728 -31.84 3.93 12.28
C MET A 728 -31.74 4.14 10.76
N TYR A 729 -32.64 3.53 9.97
CA TYR A 729 -32.76 3.78 8.54
C TYR A 729 -33.17 5.22 8.22
N ASP A 730 -34.19 5.76 8.90
CA ASP A 730 -34.64 7.15 8.72
C ASP A 730 -33.55 8.15 9.16
N ASP A 731 -32.77 7.82 10.19
CA ASP A 731 -31.60 8.55 10.64
C ASP A 731 -30.48 8.57 9.59
N TRP A 732 -30.12 7.41 9.02
CA TRP A 732 -29.15 7.32 7.93
C TRP A 732 -29.59 8.09 6.69
N LEU A 733 -30.87 8.07 6.32
CA LEU A 733 -31.37 8.89 5.20
C LEU A 733 -31.36 10.40 5.50
N THR A 734 -31.36 10.78 6.77
CA THR A 734 -31.27 12.18 7.21
C THR A 734 -29.82 12.68 7.19
N ASP A 735 -28.88 11.90 7.73
CA ASP A 735 -27.47 12.30 7.85
C ASP A 735 -26.63 11.97 6.59
N TYR A 736 -27.02 10.96 5.80
CA TYR A 736 -26.37 10.52 4.56
C TYR A 736 -27.34 10.61 3.35
N PRO A 737 -27.79 11.83 2.96
CA PRO A 737 -28.95 12.04 2.09
C PRO A 737 -28.81 11.48 0.66
N ASN A 738 -27.58 11.18 0.22
CA ASN A 738 -27.29 10.68 -1.12
C ASN A 738 -27.06 9.16 -1.18
N VAL A 739 -27.24 8.41 -0.07
CA VAL A 739 -27.10 6.94 -0.07
C VAL A 739 -27.99 6.31 -1.13
N GLU A 740 -27.42 5.48 -2.00
CA GLU A 740 -28.08 4.87 -3.15
C GLU A 740 -28.64 3.49 -2.81
N GLY A 741 -27.88 2.71 -2.01
CA GLY A 741 -28.24 1.38 -1.52
C GLY A 741 -27.78 1.11 -0.09
N ILE A 742 -28.55 0.29 0.62
CA ILE A 742 -28.24 -0.21 1.96
C ILE A 742 -28.31 -1.74 1.90
N TYR A 743 -27.31 -2.40 2.49
CA TYR A 743 -27.02 -3.82 2.29
C TYR A 743 -26.87 -4.53 3.64
N PRO A 744 -27.99 -5.01 4.23
CA PRO A 744 -27.93 -5.81 5.43
C PRO A 744 -27.53 -7.25 5.12
N PHE A 745 -26.88 -7.88 6.09
CA PHE A 745 -26.72 -9.34 6.14
C PHE A 745 -27.79 -9.95 7.06
N GLN A 746 -28.34 -11.11 6.68
CA GLN A 746 -29.04 -11.97 7.64
C GLN A 746 -28.01 -12.83 8.39
N VAL A 747 -27.97 -12.67 9.71
CA VAL A 747 -27.06 -13.41 10.61
C VAL A 747 -27.35 -14.92 10.64
N ARG A 748 -26.33 -15.78 10.74
CA ARG A 748 -26.45 -17.25 10.93
C ARG A 748 -26.74 -17.68 12.37
N ALA A 749 -27.13 -18.94 12.60
CA ALA A 749 -27.30 -19.50 13.94
C ALA A 749 -25.96 -19.77 14.64
N GLY A 750 -25.61 -18.91 15.59
CA GLY A 750 -24.35 -19.00 16.34
C GLY A 750 -24.44 -18.37 17.73
N CYS A 751 -23.38 -17.66 18.13
CA CYS A 751 -23.38 -16.86 19.35
C CYS A 751 -24.62 -15.95 19.44
N GLY A 752 -25.13 -15.76 20.66
CA GLY A 752 -26.35 -14.98 20.92
C GLY A 752 -27.68 -15.65 20.51
N ASN A 753 -27.65 -16.75 19.75
CA ASN A 753 -28.82 -17.52 19.30
C ASN A 753 -29.88 -16.64 18.58
N PRO A 754 -29.58 -16.06 17.40
CA PRO A 754 -30.53 -15.23 16.67
C PRO A 754 -31.81 -15.99 16.26
N THR A 755 -32.95 -15.31 16.36
CA THR A 755 -34.27 -15.87 16.02
C THR A 755 -35.08 -14.93 15.11
N TRP A 756 -36.09 -14.23 15.65
CA TRP A 756 -37.06 -13.45 14.88
C TRP A 756 -36.48 -12.24 14.15
N ASN A 757 -35.33 -11.73 14.59
CA ASN A 757 -34.58 -10.69 13.90
C ASN A 757 -34.13 -11.14 12.48
N ARG A 758 -33.96 -12.44 12.24
CA ARG A 758 -33.60 -12.97 10.90
C ARG A 758 -34.75 -12.86 9.91
N ASN A 759 -36.00 -13.06 10.36
CA ASN A 759 -37.16 -12.72 9.55
C ASN A 759 -37.19 -11.22 9.22
N VAL A 760 -36.82 -10.35 10.18
CA VAL A 760 -36.72 -8.91 9.89
C VAL A 760 -35.70 -8.66 8.77
N HIS A 761 -34.45 -9.13 8.91
CA HIS A 761 -33.40 -8.95 7.92
C HIS A 761 -33.83 -9.32 6.50
N ARG A 762 -34.53 -10.46 6.37
CA ARG A 762 -35.07 -10.97 5.11
C ARG A 762 -36.23 -10.15 4.55
N ASP A 763 -37.09 -9.64 5.43
CA ASP A 763 -38.26 -8.86 5.03
C ASP A 763 -37.88 -7.39 4.70
N LEU A 764 -36.70 -6.89 5.10
CA LEU A 764 -36.25 -5.49 4.90
C LEU A 764 -36.36 -4.95 3.45
N PRO A 765 -35.91 -5.65 2.38
CA PRO A 765 -35.99 -5.12 1.01
C PRO A 765 -37.44 -4.90 0.53
N ASN A 766 -38.39 -5.67 1.07
CA ASN A 766 -39.82 -5.53 0.79
C ASN A 766 -40.47 -4.38 1.57
N LEU A 767 -39.80 -3.85 2.60
CA LEU A 767 -40.31 -2.83 3.52
C LEU A 767 -39.67 -1.46 3.30
N LEU A 768 -38.37 -1.40 2.95
CA LEU A 768 -37.55 -0.19 2.96
C LEU A 768 -36.91 0.08 1.58
N PRO A 769 -37.35 1.10 0.80
CA PRO A 769 -36.96 1.27 -0.61
C PRO A 769 -35.48 1.47 -0.95
N LYS A 770 -34.64 1.84 0.04
CA LYS A 770 -33.18 1.95 -0.14
C LYS A 770 -32.43 0.67 0.22
N VAL A 771 -33.08 -0.33 0.81
CA VAL A 771 -32.51 -1.68 0.94
C VAL A 771 -32.61 -2.36 -0.42
N LYS A 772 -31.48 -2.44 -1.14
CA LYS A 772 -31.43 -2.84 -2.56
C LYS A 772 -31.27 -4.35 -2.75
N GLY A 773 -30.42 -4.92 -1.92
CA GLY A 773 -30.12 -6.34 -1.84
C GLY A 773 -29.68 -6.65 -0.42
N HIS A 774 -29.61 -7.94 -0.10
CA HIS A 774 -29.21 -8.42 1.21
C HIS A 774 -28.60 -9.82 1.04
N MET A 775 -27.74 -10.22 1.97
CA MET A 775 -26.94 -11.43 1.86
C MET A 775 -27.18 -12.36 3.05
N SER A 776 -27.28 -13.66 2.81
CA SER A 776 -27.33 -14.66 3.89
C SER A 776 -25.91 -15.03 4.31
N THR A 777 -25.66 -15.07 5.62
CA THR A 777 -24.40 -15.61 6.17
C THR A 777 -24.53 -17.08 6.60
N THR A 778 -25.71 -17.68 6.40
CA THR A 778 -25.91 -19.12 6.54
C THR A 778 -25.40 -19.86 5.30
N GLY A 779 -24.76 -21.01 5.49
CA GLY A 779 -24.18 -21.80 4.41
C GLY A 779 -22.78 -21.35 3.97
N VAL A 780 -22.26 -20.24 4.53
CA VAL A 780 -20.82 -19.96 4.53
C VAL A 780 -20.20 -20.85 5.60
N SER A 781 -19.22 -21.66 5.20
CA SER A 781 -18.47 -22.56 6.09
C SER A 781 -17.19 -21.89 6.58
N GLY A 782 -16.61 -22.35 7.69
CA GLY A 782 -15.36 -21.81 8.20
C GLY A 782 -15.57 -20.71 9.25
N HIS A 783 -15.96 -21.13 10.45
CA HIS A 783 -16.17 -20.26 11.60
C HIS A 783 -16.01 -21.01 12.94
N ASP A 784 -15.73 -20.31 14.03
CA ASP A 784 -15.74 -20.88 15.39
C ASP A 784 -17.18 -21.12 15.96
N GLY A 785 -18.19 -20.80 15.16
CA GLY A 785 -19.60 -20.77 15.53
C GLY A 785 -20.12 -19.40 15.99
N CYS A 786 -19.27 -18.38 16.01
CA CYS A 786 -19.59 -16.96 16.22
C CYS A 786 -18.94 -16.05 15.17
N HIS A 787 -17.63 -16.17 14.99
CA HIS A 787 -16.77 -15.39 14.09
C HIS A 787 -16.19 -16.28 13.00
N PHE A 788 -15.84 -15.68 11.87
CA PHE A 788 -15.40 -16.38 10.66
C PHE A 788 -13.88 -16.38 10.51
N TYR A 789 -13.36 -17.37 9.79
CA TYR A 789 -11.96 -17.35 9.32
C TYR A 789 -11.81 -16.39 8.13
N HIS A 790 -10.58 -16.03 7.79
CA HIS A 790 -10.28 -15.08 6.72
C HIS A 790 -10.92 -15.47 5.38
N SER A 791 -10.80 -16.74 4.97
CA SER A 791 -11.40 -17.23 3.71
C SER A 791 -12.92 -17.05 3.64
N ALA A 792 -13.61 -17.25 4.77
CA ALA A 792 -15.06 -17.08 4.88
C ALA A 792 -15.47 -15.59 4.90
N TYR A 793 -14.63 -14.71 5.46
CA TYR A 793 -14.81 -13.26 5.36
C TYR A 793 -14.51 -12.73 3.95
N ALA A 794 -13.50 -13.25 3.25
CA ALA A 794 -13.25 -12.93 1.85
C ALA A 794 -14.47 -13.31 1.00
N GLU A 795 -15.01 -14.52 1.17
CA GLU A 795 -16.25 -14.96 0.50
C GLU A 795 -17.45 -14.02 0.79
N TRP A 796 -17.60 -13.50 2.01
CA TRP A 796 -18.61 -12.47 2.29
C TRP A 796 -18.38 -11.18 1.52
N GLY A 797 -17.14 -10.70 1.52
CA GLY A 797 -16.74 -9.47 0.82
C GLY A 797 -17.06 -9.56 -0.66
N GLU A 798 -16.70 -10.68 -1.29
CA GLU A 798 -16.93 -10.97 -2.71
C GLU A 798 -18.43 -11.06 -3.04
N ARG A 799 -19.20 -11.85 -2.28
CA ARG A 799 -20.66 -11.97 -2.45
C ARG A 799 -21.36 -10.61 -2.31
N MET A 800 -20.92 -9.78 -1.37
CA MET A 800 -21.48 -8.45 -1.16
C MET A 800 -21.02 -7.44 -2.22
N ALA A 801 -19.79 -7.55 -2.71
CA ALA A 801 -19.27 -6.74 -3.80
C ALA A 801 -20.11 -6.95 -5.07
N ARG A 802 -20.46 -8.19 -5.40
CA ARG A 802 -21.35 -8.52 -6.53
C ARG A 802 -22.69 -7.79 -6.47
N LEU A 803 -23.35 -7.77 -5.31
CA LEU A 803 -24.59 -7.00 -5.12
C LEU A 803 -24.37 -5.49 -5.28
N ALA A 804 -23.35 -4.93 -4.61
CA ALA A 804 -23.06 -3.50 -4.68
C ALA A 804 -22.69 -3.05 -6.11
N ARG A 805 -21.92 -3.85 -6.85
CA ARG A 805 -21.53 -3.58 -8.24
C ARG A 805 -22.75 -3.56 -9.17
N ARG A 806 -23.61 -4.58 -9.10
CA ARG A 806 -24.88 -4.59 -9.85
C ARG A 806 -25.75 -3.37 -9.54
N ASP A 807 -25.96 -3.10 -8.26
CA ASP A 807 -26.98 -2.12 -7.81
C ASP A 807 -26.52 -0.66 -7.88
N LEU A 808 -25.21 -0.39 -7.72
CA LEU A 808 -24.64 0.96 -7.67
C LEU A 808 -23.87 1.34 -8.95
N TYR A 809 -23.30 0.37 -9.66
CA TYR A 809 -22.52 0.64 -10.89
C TYR A 809 -23.26 0.17 -12.15
N GLY A 810 -24.33 -0.61 -12.00
CA GLY A 810 -25.04 -1.21 -13.13
C GLY A 810 -24.23 -2.31 -13.82
N ALA A 811 -23.25 -2.88 -13.12
CA ALA A 811 -22.38 -3.93 -13.64
C ALA A 811 -23.19 -5.18 -14.03
N ASP A 812 -22.85 -5.78 -15.16
CA ASP A 812 -23.36 -7.10 -15.55
C ASP A 812 -22.57 -8.17 -14.80
N VAL A 813 -23.16 -8.70 -13.73
CA VAL A 813 -22.53 -9.69 -12.86
C VAL A 813 -23.15 -11.06 -13.12
N PRO A 814 -22.38 -12.05 -13.60
CA PRO A 814 -22.92 -13.36 -13.99
C PRO A 814 -23.34 -14.21 -12.79
N GLY A 815 -24.28 -15.12 -13.05
CA GLY A 815 -24.82 -16.07 -12.07
C GLY A 815 -25.98 -15.50 -11.23
N ASN A 816 -26.57 -16.33 -10.37
CA ASN A 816 -27.61 -15.91 -9.44
C ASN A 816 -26.98 -15.32 -8.18
N ILE A 817 -26.67 -14.02 -8.17
CA ILE A 817 -25.96 -13.37 -7.05
C ILE A 817 -26.83 -13.08 -5.81
N GLU A 818 -28.14 -13.36 -5.86
CA GLU A 818 -29.03 -13.16 -4.71
C GLU A 818 -29.15 -14.42 -3.87
N ALA A 819 -29.11 -14.26 -2.55
CA ALA A 819 -29.40 -15.32 -1.61
C ALA A 819 -30.86 -15.81 -1.80
N PRO A 820 -31.11 -17.12 -1.94
CA PRO A 820 -32.47 -17.64 -2.14
C PRO A 820 -33.44 -17.26 -1.02
N ASP A 821 -34.60 -16.71 -1.40
CA ASP A 821 -35.66 -16.26 -0.48
C ASP A 821 -37.01 -16.95 -0.81
N PRO A 822 -37.64 -17.67 0.12
CA PRO A 822 -38.92 -18.31 -0.13
C PRO A 822 -40.10 -17.31 -0.15
N VAL A 823 -40.72 -17.18 -1.31
CA VAL A 823 -41.85 -16.29 -1.55
C VAL A 823 -43.17 -16.88 -1.01
N LYS A 824 -43.36 -18.20 -1.10
CA LYS A 824 -44.66 -18.85 -0.82
C LYS A 824 -44.52 -20.34 -0.53
N ALA A 825 -45.36 -20.87 0.37
CA ALA A 825 -45.54 -22.31 0.56
C ALA A 825 -47.00 -22.74 0.33
N SER A 826 -47.25 -23.93 -0.24
CA SER A 826 -48.60 -24.46 -0.48
C SER A 826 -48.65 -25.98 -0.63
N TRP A 827 -49.75 -26.62 -0.19
CA TRP A 827 -49.93 -28.07 -0.37
C TRP A 827 -50.26 -28.43 -1.83
N LEU A 828 -49.44 -29.28 -2.46
CA LEU A 828 -49.72 -29.85 -3.77
C LEU A 828 -50.61 -31.11 -3.69
N GLY A 829 -50.62 -31.76 -2.53
CA GLY A 829 -51.39 -32.98 -2.29
C GLY A 829 -51.15 -33.54 -0.88
N ALA A 830 -51.76 -34.70 -0.62
CA ALA A 830 -51.58 -35.41 0.65
C ALA A 830 -50.12 -35.90 0.79
N GLY A 831 -49.40 -35.36 1.76
CA GLY A 831 -47.98 -35.61 2.01
C GLY A 831 -47.01 -34.83 1.11
N THR A 832 -47.45 -33.80 0.38
CA THR A 832 -46.57 -33.06 -0.56
C THR A 832 -46.74 -31.54 -0.44
N LEU A 833 -45.72 -30.86 0.05
CA LEU A 833 -45.66 -29.40 0.26
C LEU A 833 -44.69 -28.77 -0.75
N SER A 834 -45.10 -27.72 -1.47
CA SER A 834 -44.21 -26.88 -2.27
C SER A 834 -43.77 -25.64 -1.49
N ILE A 835 -42.55 -25.20 -1.73
CA ILE A 835 -41.98 -23.92 -1.28
C ILE A 835 -41.34 -23.25 -2.49
N GLU A 836 -41.95 -22.17 -2.97
CA GLU A 836 -41.56 -21.41 -4.17
C GLU A 836 -40.55 -20.32 -3.78
N TYR A 837 -39.39 -20.29 -4.43
CA TYR A 837 -38.32 -19.31 -4.21
C TYR A 837 -38.25 -18.22 -5.32
N GLY A 838 -39.17 -18.22 -6.27
CA GLY A 838 -39.23 -17.20 -7.32
C GLY A 838 -37.96 -17.14 -8.18
N GLU A 839 -37.49 -15.94 -8.50
CA GLU A 839 -36.31 -15.71 -9.33
C GLU A 839 -34.98 -15.98 -8.58
N THR A 840 -34.92 -15.67 -7.28
CA THR A 840 -33.74 -15.99 -6.44
C THR A 840 -33.57 -17.49 -6.22
N GLY A 841 -34.61 -18.27 -6.50
CA GLY A 841 -34.58 -19.73 -6.56
C GLY A 841 -33.98 -20.34 -7.84
N LYS A 842 -33.40 -19.56 -8.75
CA LYS A 842 -32.71 -20.11 -9.93
C LYS A 842 -31.49 -20.93 -9.51
N ASN A 843 -31.31 -22.06 -10.19
CA ASN A 843 -30.21 -22.99 -9.98
C ASN A 843 -30.04 -23.43 -8.51
N LEU A 844 -31.16 -23.60 -7.80
CA LEU A 844 -31.16 -24.08 -6.42
C LEU A 844 -30.57 -25.49 -6.30
N VAL A 845 -29.69 -25.67 -5.32
CA VAL A 845 -29.07 -26.94 -4.94
C VAL A 845 -29.39 -27.20 -3.47
N LEU A 846 -30.13 -28.27 -3.20
CA LEU A 846 -30.32 -28.78 -1.85
C LEU A 846 -29.16 -29.73 -1.54
N GLN A 847 -28.24 -29.33 -0.66
CA GLN A 847 -27.13 -30.19 -0.26
C GLN A 847 -27.63 -31.39 0.57
N PRO A 848 -27.02 -32.58 0.43
CA PRO A 848 -27.48 -33.79 1.13
C PRO A 848 -27.53 -33.61 2.66
N GLY A 849 -28.68 -33.90 3.27
CA GLY A 849 -28.90 -33.74 4.71
C GLY A 849 -29.54 -32.40 5.09
N ALA A 850 -29.60 -31.41 4.19
CA ALA A 850 -30.28 -30.15 4.47
C ALA A 850 -31.79 -30.31 4.73
N GLU A 851 -32.41 -31.42 4.28
CA GLU A 851 -33.84 -31.69 4.47
C GLU A 851 -34.27 -31.78 5.95
N VAL A 852 -33.33 -32.02 6.87
CA VAL A 852 -33.63 -32.15 8.32
C VAL A 852 -33.93 -30.82 9.01
N PHE A 853 -33.54 -29.69 8.39
CA PHE A 853 -33.74 -28.34 8.94
C PHE A 853 -35.12 -27.76 8.66
N PHE A 854 -35.93 -28.44 7.83
CA PHE A 854 -37.34 -28.08 7.63
C PHE A 854 -38.20 -28.55 8.80
N THR A 855 -38.90 -27.61 9.44
CA THR A 855 -39.82 -27.90 10.56
C THR A 855 -41.24 -27.42 10.25
N LEU A 856 -42.23 -28.23 10.65
CA LEU A 856 -43.65 -28.02 10.34
C LEU A 856 -44.48 -27.75 11.60
N SER A 857 -45.48 -26.87 11.48
CA SER A 857 -46.25 -26.36 12.64
C SER A 857 -46.93 -27.41 13.53
N ASN A 858 -47.12 -28.62 13.01
CA ASN A 858 -47.76 -29.75 13.67
C ASN A 858 -46.79 -30.88 14.06
N GLY A 859 -45.47 -30.68 13.91
CA GLY A 859 -44.45 -31.68 14.18
C GLY A 859 -44.43 -32.86 13.20
N ALA A 860 -45.03 -32.72 12.01
CA ALA A 860 -44.90 -33.72 10.96
C ALA A 860 -43.44 -33.84 10.50
N ALA A 861 -42.93 -35.06 10.39
CA ALA A 861 -41.61 -35.32 9.86
C ALA A 861 -41.57 -35.07 8.34
N VAL A 862 -40.53 -34.35 7.90
CA VAL A 862 -40.11 -34.32 6.50
C VAL A 862 -39.38 -35.65 6.22
N GLN A 863 -39.83 -36.35 5.18
CA GLN A 863 -39.33 -37.67 4.78
C GLN A 863 -38.29 -37.58 3.67
N SER A 864 -38.42 -36.56 2.81
CA SER A 864 -37.45 -36.17 1.80
C SER A 864 -37.73 -34.74 1.36
N ALA A 865 -36.72 -34.10 0.77
CA ALA A 865 -36.85 -32.84 0.05
C ALA A 865 -36.14 -32.98 -1.31
N GLN A 866 -36.60 -32.24 -2.31
CA GLN A 866 -35.97 -32.17 -3.63
C GLN A 866 -36.21 -30.80 -4.26
N VAL A 867 -35.29 -30.35 -5.11
CA VAL A 867 -35.48 -29.14 -5.93
C VAL A 867 -36.11 -29.52 -7.27
N VAL A 868 -37.12 -28.75 -7.69
CA VAL A 868 -37.76 -28.84 -9.01
C VAL A 868 -37.87 -27.44 -9.60
N GLY A 869 -36.93 -27.08 -10.48
CA GLY A 869 -36.78 -25.70 -10.95
C GLY A 869 -36.47 -24.77 -9.77
N THR A 870 -37.30 -23.74 -9.56
CA THR A 870 -37.15 -22.77 -8.46
C THR A 870 -37.99 -23.11 -7.21
N THR A 871 -38.40 -24.36 -7.08
CA THR A 871 -39.30 -24.83 -6.01
C THR A 871 -38.68 -25.99 -5.24
N VAL A 872 -38.64 -25.88 -3.90
CA VAL A 872 -38.36 -27.02 -3.02
C VAL A 872 -39.66 -27.78 -2.77
N VAL A 873 -39.66 -29.09 -3.02
CA VAL A 873 -40.79 -29.99 -2.79
C VAL A 873 -40.47 -30.93 -1.64
N LEU A 874 -41.22 -30.83 -0.55
CA LEU A 874 -41.08 -31.68 0.63
C LEU A 874 -42.10 -32.82 0.60
N THR A 875 -41.64 -34.04 0.86
CA THR A 875 -42.50 -35.19 1.19
C THR A 875 -42.69 -35.24 2.70
N THR A 876 -43.92 -35.28 3.19
CA THR A 876 -44.25 -35.16 4.62
C THR A 876 -45.14 -36.29 5.10
N SER A 877 -45.08 -36.63 6.40
CA SER A 877 -45.93 -37.69 6.95
C SER A 877 -47.43 -37.35 7.02
N ASN A 878 -47.81 -36.08 6.86
CA ASN A 878 -49.21 -35.61 6.72
C ASN A 878 -49.28 -34.17 6.16
N SER A 879 -50.50 -33.72 5.81
CA SER A 879 -50.80 -32.38 5.26
C SER A 879 -51.59 -31.46 6.18
N ALA A 880 -51.32 -31.50 7.49
CA ALA A 880 -52.04 -30.66 8.47
C ALA A 880 -51.22 -29.46 9.01
N ALA A 881 -50.04 -29.20 8.46
CA ALA A 881 -49.23 -28.05 8.86
C ALA A 881 -49.75 -26.75 8.22
N THR A 882 -49.66 -25.67 9.00
CA THR A 882 -50.13 -24.31 8.67
C THR A 882 -48.98 -23.34 8.39
N TRP A 883 -47.76 -23.70 8.79
CA TRP A 883 -46.53 -23.00 8.47
C TRP A 883 -45.37 -24.00 8.36
N VAL A 884 -44.32 -23.58 7.66
CA VAL A 884 -43.02 -24.25 7.57
C VAL A 884 -41.92 -23.27 7.99
N SER A 885 -40.86 -23.77 8.63
CA SER A 885 -39.64 -23.01 8.91
C SER A 885 -38.45 -23.78 8.35
N PHE A 886 -37.39 -23.08 7.95
CA PHE A 886 -36.10 -23.65 7.57
C PHE A 886 -35.04 -22.88 8.35
N VAL A 887 -34.40 -23.55 9.30
CA VAL A 887 -33.57 -22.91 10.33
C VAL A 887 -32.34 -23.76 10.58
N ASP A 888 -31.18 -23.12 10.51
CA ASP A 888 -29.85 -23.66 10.74
C ASP A 888 -29.58 -23.90 12.24
N VAL A 889 -28.43 -24.51 12.51
CA VAL A 889 -27.89 -24.75 13.86
C VAL A 889 -26.45 -24.23 13.93
N GLN A 890 -25.87 -24.24 15.14
CA GLN A 890 -24.46 -23.90 15.30
C GLN A 890 -23.55 -24.96 14.68
N GLY A 891 -22.56 -24.54 13.90
CA GLY A 891 -21.63 -25.40 13.16
C GLY A 891 -21.78 -25.26 11.63
N ASP A 892 -20.83 -25.83 10.90
CA ASP A 892 -20.89 -25.95 9.44
C ASP A 892 -21.91 -27.04 9.10
N ILE A 893 -22.80 -26.75 8.15
CA ILE A 893 -23.95 -27.62 7.83
C ILE A 893 -24.22 -27.66 6.33
N ALA A 894 -24.73 -28.81 5.87
CA ALA A 894 -25.37 -28.89 4.56
C ALA A 894 -26.60 -27.97 4.52
N TRP A 895 -26.72 -27.16 3.48
CA TRP A 895 -27.76 -26.13 3.35
C TRP A 895 -28.46 -26.14 1.98
N LEU A 896 -29.47 -25.30 1.83
CA LEU A 896 -30.03 -24.96 0.53
C LEU A 896 -29.23 -23.79 -0.03
N VAL A 897 -28.56 -23.95 -1.15
CA VAL A 897 -27.71 -22.94 -1.79
C VAL A 897 -28.15 -22.69 -3.25
N ASN A 898 -27.64 -21.66 -3.90
CA ASN A 898 -27.69 -21.52 -5.36
C ASN A 898 -26.39 -22.05 -6.02
N ASP A 899 -26.24 -21.84 -7.32
CA ASP A 899 -25.08 -22.23 -8.13
C ASP A 899 -23.77 -21.53 -7.74
N LEU A 900 -23.85 -20.37 -7.10
CA LEU A 900 -22.70 -19.65 -6.53
C LEU A 900 -22.42 -20.02 -5.06
N GLY A 901 -23.04 -21.08 -4.53
CA GLY A 901 -22.89 -21.51 -3.14
C GLY A 901 -23.56 -20.57 -2.12
N ILE A 902 -24.30 -19.55 -2.57
CA ILE A 902 -24.95 -18.59 -1.67
C ILE A 902 -26.13 -19.28 -0.99
N GLY A 903 -26.07 -19.33 0.34
CA GLY A 903 -27.10 -19.97 1.15
C GLY A 903 -28.43 -19.23 1.11
N SER A 904 -29.52 -20.01 1.08
CA SER A 904 -30.87 -19.56 1.35
C SER A 904 -30.92 -18.80 2.67
N PHE A 905 -31.78 -17.79 2.75
CA PHE A 905 -32.17 -17.22 4.03
C PHE A 905 -32.81 -18.29 4.92
N ALA A 906 -32.54 -18.22 6.22
CA ALA A 906 -33.33 -18.91 7.22
C ALA A 906 -34.64 -18.14 7.45
N TYR A 907 -35.70 -18.87 7.80
CA TYR A 907 -37.03 -18.28 8.00
C TYR A 907 -37.85 -19.06 9.02
N TYR A 908 -38.57 -18.31 9.85
CA TYR A 908 -39.45 -18.83 10.89
C TYR A 908 -40.92 -18.65 10.48
N GLN A 909 -41.66 -19.77 10.52
CA GLN A 909 -43.11 -19.83 10.37
C GLN A 909 -43.67 -19.20 9.08
N LEU A 910 -43.01 -19.44 7.94
CA LEU A 910 -43.55 -19.11 6.62
C LEU A 910 -44.95 -19.74 6.45
N PRO A 911 -46.02 -18.95 6.25
CA PRO A 911 -47.37 -19.48 6.16
C PRO A 911 -47.55 -20.42 4.97
N ILE A 912 -48.20 -21.56 5.19
CA ILE A 912 -48.61 -22.47 4.12
C ILE A 912 -50.01 -22.07 3.66
N GLY A 913 -50.12 -21.65 2.40
CA GLY A 913 -51.40 -21.41 1.74
C GLY A 913 -52.23 -22.69 1.63
N GLN A 914 -53.54 -22.55 1.85
CA GLN A 914 -54.54 -23.62 1.68
C GLN A 914 -54.93 -23.81 0.21
#